data_AF-A0A542E5K4-F1
#
_entry.id   AF-A0A542E5K4-F1
#
_cell.length_a   1.000
_cell.length_b   1.000
_cell.length_c   1.000
_cell.angle_alpha   90.00
_cell.angle_beta   90.00
_cell.angle_gamma   90.00
#
_symmetry.space_group_name_H-M   'P 1'
#
loop_
_entity.id
_entity.type
_entity.pdbx_description
1 polymer ?
#
loop_
_entity_poly.entity_id
_entity_poly.type
_entity_poly.pdbx_seq_one_letter_code
_entity_poly.pdbx_strand_id
1 'polypeptide(L)'
;MPTTTPLPLPTSARRRYGAPYAGRHRHAAAPLLRARSVLALVALVVAAAVGPAAWSPATAFTWFNTLCKSFATCNTYGLGNAGYQNVYTQSFFGMYPGHNCTNYAAYRLKARGINASYLAGQGNGYQWGPVAASRGVRVDKTPQVGDIAWFDQKAGLSSNGHVAYVEAVDPTTKRVKVSEDNWGGDFDWRWYLIADVTGFIHFGGAPSSTSSFPPANGTYVRIAENGQVYRIAGGAPIYVTSFAGFGSVPPITSISAAAFATLPAYPADGTFLTGTDGRVYRVAGGAPLYVSSWTSFGGQQPTTLVDAATIANAGGSGVFGHLLAAPRNGSFLRNTADGRTYVVAGGAPLAVPSWSAYGAPQPYTAIDPWELTHGPHLRSLPTDVFLRGGPSGRLVHVSGGRPLGFTSWTAFGGQQPVTVVDDATLAACDHLLCSAFGRLDAVTAVPGGATLSGWADDPDTGDPVQVSLESDGVRVATSPASVSRPDVDAVYHHGAARGFSAAVTLPSGTHQVCARAIGVGAGDPSTLLGCASVQVSAGSTVTVAPARIVDTRTGLGGQSGATGPGRTTTVTVTGRGGVPATGVTAVVLNVTVTGATRSGYLTVYPAGRARPKASNLNFAVGQTVPNLVLATVGSNGQMSLYNGSGGTVHLVVDVAGYVIGGSAVVAGSTLSSTPARVADTRTGLGVGSTAPLIDGAVRTVVVAGHGNVPPAGVAAVVVNVTTTGATGSGYVTAYAAGASRPDAANVQFAPGTTVPNLVLVPLGAGGAIQLYAHTSGSVHVVVDVAGWVLGGTPSTPGATLASTQSRLVDTRYGVGVTLGAVRSGTSVSLPVLGRSGVPASGVDAVVLNVTATRGTTSGYLTVYPGGRPRPLASNVNFRPQTNVANLVVVPVGANGTVSLYNGSPGSVDAVVDVVGWIRR
;
A
#
# COMPACT_ATOMS: atom_id res chain seq x y z
N MET A 1 42.88 37.31 5.06
CA MET A 1 43.29 38.43 5.93
C MET A 1 44.47 39.14 5.30
N PRO A 2 44.67 40.45 5.49
CA PRO A 2 43.67 41.53 5.65
C PRO A 2 44.01 42.74 4.73
N THR A 3 43.11 43.70 4.47
CA THR A 3 42.88 44.96 5.22
C THR A 3 41.54 45.59 4.73
N THR A 4 40.47 45.77 5.54
CA THR A 4 40.10 46.92 6.43
C THR A 4 40.11 48.28 5.71
N THR A 5 39.04 49.08 5.57
CA THR A 5 38.14 49.80 6.52
C THR A 5 37.14 50.70 5.71
N PRO A 6 36.24 51.57 6.26
CA PRO A 6 35.38 51.55 7.47
C PRO A 6 33.90 52.00 7.25
N LEU A 7 33.11 51.91 8.34
CA LEU A 7 31.76 52.48 8.60
C LEU A 7 31.68 54.02 8.59
N PRO A 8 30.46 54.59 8.58
CA PRO A 8 30.00 55.28 9.81
C PRO A 8 28.49 55.16 10.15
N LEU A 9 28.19 55.17 11.45
CA LEU A 9 26.97 55.70 12.12
C LEU A 9 27.38 57.02 12.82
N PRO A 10 26.54 57.87 13.47
CA PRO A 10 25.15 57.68 13.96
C PRO A 10 24.22 58.93 13.84
N THR A 11 22.95 58.83 14.30
CA THR A 11 22.33 59.82 15.22
C THR A 11 21.01 59.31 15.78
N SER A 12 20.81 59.63 17.05
CA SER A 12 19.76 59.17 17.97
C SER A 12 18.77 60.28 18.28
N ALA A 13 17.47 59.96 18.45
CA ALA A 13 16.56 60.72 19.31
C ALA A 13 15.49 59.78 19.92
N ARG A 14 15.18 60.04 21.20
CA ARG A 14 14.53 59.17 22.18
C ARG A 14 13.02 59.48 22.37
N ARG A 15 12.26 58.43 22.73
CA ARG A 15 11.15 58.33 23.73
C ARG A 15 9.83 59.08 23.40
N ARG A 16 8.62 58.57 23.68
CA ARG A 16 8.12 57.70 24.79
C ARG A 16 6.65 57.24 24.54
N TYR A 17 6.29 56.13 25.22
CA TYR A 17 4.95 55.62 25.63
C TYR A 17 4.09 54.73 24.70
N GLY A 18 3.77 53.52 25.20
CA GLY A 18 2.67 52.66 24.76
C GLY A 18 2.99 51.15 24.83
N ALA A 19 2.75 50.52 25.97
CA ALA A 19 2.98 49.09 26.24
C ALA A 19 1.86 48.17 25.67
N PRO A 20 2.02 46.83 25.66
CA PRO A 20 1.37 45.90 24.72
C PRO A 20 0.05 45.31 25.24
N TYR A 21 -0.83 44.93 24.32
CA TYR A 21 -2.08 44.21 24.61
C TYR A 21 -1.82 42.70 24.79
N ALA A 22 -2.10 42.22 25.99
CA ALA A 22 -2.32 40.82 26.33
C ALA A 22 -3.83 40.53 26.29
N GLY A 23 -4.24 39.41 25.68
CA GLY A 23 -5.61 38.91 25.72
C GLY A 23 -5.69 37.58 26.46
N ARG A 24 -6.16 37.60 27.71
CA ARG A 24 -6.63 36.44 28.47
C ARG A 24 -8.15 36.52 28.66
N HIS A 25 -8.77 35.36 28.61
CA HIS A 25 -10.07 34.95 29.18
C HIS A 25 -10.86 35.96 30.03
N ARG A 26 -12.17 36.05 29.78
CA ARG A 26 -13.24 35.55 30.69
C ARG A 26 -14.66 35.77 30.13
N HIS A 27 -15.52 34.89 30.62
CA HIS A 27 -16.98 34.77 30.52
C HIS A 27 -17.82 36.05 30.33
N ALA A 28 -18.93 35.90 29.59
CA ALA A 28 -20.14 36.67 29.79
C ALA A 28 -21.39 35.78 29.59
N ALA A 29 -22.41 36.08 30.38
CA ALA A 29 -23.61 35.30 30.65
C ALA A 29 -24.73 35.44 29.60
N ALA A 30 -25.72 34.54 29.71
CA ALA A 30 -26.99 34.51 28.99
C ALA A 30 -27.97 35.62 29.41
N PRO A 31 -29.13 35.73 28.71
CA PRO A 31 -30.40 35.72 29.44
C PRO A 31 -31.47 34.75 28.88
N LEU A 32 -32.50 34.59 29.70
CA LEU A 32 -33.53 33.55 29.84
C LEU A 32 -34.69 33.62 28.82
N LEU A 33 -35.44 32.51 28.66
CA LEU A 33 -36.85 32.41 29.10
C LEU A 33 -37.46 30.99 28.97
N ARG A 34 -37.87 30.47 30.14
CA ARG A 34 -39.01 29.57 30.48
C ARG A 34 -39.07 28.11 29.92
N ALA A 35 -39.58 27.09 30.63
CA ALA A 35 -39.93 26.88 32.04
C ALA A 35 -40.48 25.44 32.26
N ARG A 36 -40.34 24.90 33.50
CA ARG A 36 -41.11 23.85 34.20
C ARG A 36 -40.70 22.37 34.02
N SER A 37 -40.63 21.50 35.04
CA SER A 37 -40.60 21.58 36.52
C SER A 37 -40.44 20.15 37.09
N VAL A 38 -40.01 20.07 38.36
CA VAL A 38 -40.23 19.01 39.40
C VAL A 38 -39.01 18.17 39.86
N LEU A 39 -38.24 18.79 40.78
CA LEU A 39 -37.94 18.44 42.19
C LEU A 39 -37.33 17.08 42.64
N ALA A 40 -36.31 17.24 43.49
CA ALA A 40 -35.47 16.26 44.19
C ALA A 40 -35.89 16.02 45.66
N LEU A 41 -35.33 15.01 46.36
CA LEU A 41 -34.84 15.17 47.76
C LEU A 41 -33.98 13.97 48.31
N VAL A 42 -32.70 14.27 48.59
CA VAL A 42 -31.82 14.09 49.79
C VAL A 42 -31.87 12.84 50.71
N ALA A 43 -30.67 12.47 51.20
CA ALA A 43 -30.32 11.38 52.11
C ALA A 43 -30.14 11.75 53.62
N LEU A 44 -30.28 10.72 54.49
CA LEU A 44 -29.47 10.34 55.69
C LEU A 44 -29.81 10.78 57.16
N VAL A 45 -29.72 9.77 58.09
CA VAL A 45 -29.39 9.74 59.57
C VAL A 45 -30.57 9.80 60.60
N VAL A 46 -30.75 9.01 61.70
CA VAL A 46 -30.01 7.92 62.44
C VAL A 46 -30.91 7.21 63.52
N ALA A 47 -30.57 5.94 63.85
CA ALA A 47 -30.75 5.10 65.09
C ALA A 47 -32.13 4.95 65.81
N ALA A 48 -32.70 3.73 65.90
CA ALA A 48 -32.56 2.69 66.98
C ALA A 48 -33.43 2.98 68.23
N ALA A 49 -34.14 2.09 68.91
CA ALA A 49 -34.27 0.63 68.95
C ALA A 49 -35.50 0.22 69.80
N VAL A 50 -36.16 -0.91 69.49
CA VAL A 50 -36.80 -1.93 70.38
C VAL A 50 -37.15 -3.09 69.42
N GLY A 51 -36.95 -4.39 69.60
CA GLY A 51 -36.57 -5.29 70.68
C GLY A 51 -37.05 -6.70 70.23
N PRO A 52 -36.42 -7.80 70.67
CA PRO A 52 -36.28 -9.03 69.87
C PRO A 52 -37.21 -10.18 70.30
N ALA A 53 -37.62 -11.05 69.36
CA ALA A 53 -38.18 -12.37 69.67
C ALA A 53 -37.93 -13.39 68.53
N ALA A 54 -36.78 -14.05 68.66
CA ALA A 54 -36.50 -15.47 68.44
C ALA A 54 -37.31 -16.25 67.39
N TRP A 55 -36.70 -16.46 66.22
CA TRP A 55 -36.67 -17.79 65.59
C TRP A 55 -35.20 -18.25 65.52
N SER A 56 -34.93 -19.35 66.22
CA SER A 56 -33.66 -20.05 66.28
C SER A 56 -33.23 -20.57 64.90
N PRO A 57 -31.93 -20.83 64.67
CA PRO A 57 -31.44 -21.28 63.38
C PRO A 57 -31.85 -22.74 63.17
N ALA A 58 -32.81 -22.99 62.28
CA ALA A 58 -32.80 -24.25 61.54
C ALA A 58 -31.64 -24.12 60.53
N THR A 59 -30.61 -24.91 60.77
CA THR A 59 -29.38 -25.07 59.98
C THR A 59 -29.51 -24.70 58.50
N ALA A 60 -28.66 -23.76 58.07
CA ALA A 60 -28.39 -23.49 56.68
C ALA A 60 -28.05 -24.80 55.93
N PHE A 61 -28.91 -25.23 55.00
CA PHE A 61 -28.50 -26.13 53.93
C PHE A 61 -27.77 -25.28 52.89
N THR A 62 -26.45 -25.30 52.96
CA THR A 62 -25.55 -24.55 52.09
C THR A 62 -25.56 -25.15 50.68
N TRP A 63 -25.78 -24.31 49.68
CA TRP A 63 -25.86 -24.65 48.25
C TRP A 63 -24.49 -24.88 47.56
N PHE A 64 -23.46 -25.39 48.25
CA PHE A 64 -22.14 -25.63 47.63
C PHE A 64 -21.43 -26.92 48.09
N ASN A 65 -22.14 -28.05 48.15
CA ASN A 65 -21.48 -29.35 48.30
C ASN A 65 -21.09 -29.96 46.95
N THR A 66 -21.82 -29.66 45.87
CA THR A 66 -21.49 -30.12 44.51
C THR A 66 -20.40 -29.25 43.90
N LEU A 67 -19.28 -29.87 43.52
CA LEU A 67 -18.13 -29.23 42.88
C LEU A 67 -18.34 -29.06 41.37
N CYS A 68 -19.03 -30.02 40.74
CA CYS A 68 -19.39 -29.98 39.32
C CYS A 68 -20.49 -31.00 39.03
N LYS A 69 -21.22 -30.81 37.92
CA LYS A 69 -22.24 -31.72 37.41
C LYS A 69 -22.07 -31.97 35.92
N SER A 70 -22.35 -33.19 35.47
CA SER A 70 -22.08 -33.72 34.13
C SER A 70 -20.59 -33.98 33.83
N PHE A 71 -20.33 -34.95 32.96
CA PHE A 71 -18.97 -35.25 32.52
C PHE A 71 -18.23 -34.04 31.92
N ALA A 72 -18.91 -33.24 31.08
CA ALA A 72 -18.30 -32.11 30.38
C ALA A 72 -17.85 -31.01 31.33
N THR A 73 -18.74 -30.55 32.20
CA THR A 73 -18.43 -29.49 33.17
C THR A 73 -17.39 -29.96 34.19
N CYS A 74 -17.48 -31.19 34.66
CA CYS A 74 -16.49 -31.75 35.59
C CYS A 74 -15.10 -31.85 34.97
N ASN A 75 -15.00 -32.20 33.67
CA ASN A 75 -13.72 -32.20 32.95
C ASN A 75 -13.14 -30.78 32.81
N THR A 76 -13.97 -29.75 32.59
CA THR A 76 -13.51 -28.35 32.54
C THR A 76 -12.86 -27.89 33.85
N TYR A 77 -13.32 -28.41 34.99
CA TYR A 77 -12.74 -28.14 36.31
C TYR A 77 -11.59 -29.07 36.70
N GLY A 78 -11.13 -29.96 35.80
CA GLY A 78 -10.07 -30.93 36.09
C GLY A 78 -10.51 -32.07 37.05
N LEU A 79 -11.81 -32.26 37.24
CA LEU A 79 -12.39 -33.30 38.10
C LEU A 79 -12.94 -34.43 37.21
N GLY A 80 -12.03 -35.24 36.67
CA GLY A 80 -12.38 -36.27 35.68
C GLY A 80 -13.19 -37.45 36.22
N ASN A 81 -13.78 -38.24 35.31
CA ASN A 81 -14.54 -39.45 35.62
C ASN A 81 -13.72 -40.75 35.50
N ALA A 82 -12.39 -40.64 35.49
CA ALA A 82 -11.44 -41.74 35.27
C ALA A 82 -11.75 -42.59 34.01
N GLY A 83 -12.28 -41.98 32.95
CA GLY A 83 -12.60 -42.66 31.68
C GLY A 83 -13.96 -43.32 31.61
N TYR A 84 -14.77 -43.27 32.68
CA TYR A 84 -16.10 -43.87 32.73
C TYR A 84 -17.05 -43.34 31.65
N GLN A 85 -16.93 -42.08 31.25
CA GLN A 85 -17.74 -41.48 30.17
C GLN A 85 -17.68 -42.27 28.85
N ASN A 86 -16.61 -43.02 28.61
CA ASN A 86 -16.44 -43.80 27.38
C ASN A 86 -16.95 -45.25 27.52
N VAL A 87 -17.23 -45.70 28.73
CA VAL A 87 -17.53 -47.10 29.03
C VAL A 87 -18.77 -47.31 29.91
N TYR A 88 -19.51 -46.24 30.26
CA TYR A 88 -20.67 -46.30 31.14
C TYR A 88 -21.79 -47.20 30.60
N THR A 89 -21.85 -47.44 29.29
CA THR A 89 -22.78 -48.39 28.65
C THR A 89 -22.41 -49.86 28.86
N GLN A 90 -21.26 -50.15 29.47
CA GLN A 90 -20.85 -51.50 29.84
C GLN A 90 -21.26 -51.84 31.27
N SER A 91 -21.48 -53.12 31.54
CA SER A 91 -21.79 -53.63 32.89
C SER A 91 -20.50 -53.99 33.63
N PHE A 92 -20.33 -53.44 34.83
CA PHE A 92 -19.23 -53.74 35.74
C PHE A 92 -19.77 -54.48 36.97
N PHE A 93 -19.16 -55.63 37.30
CA PHE A 93 -19.66 -56.57 38.32
C PHE A 93 -21.15 -56.93 38.15
N GLY A 94 -21.64 -57.07 36.92
CA GLY A 94 -23.04 -57.45 36.67
C GLY A 94 -24.06 -56.39 37.07
N MET A 95 -23.65 -55.13 37.27
CA MET A 95 -24.55 -53.99 37.52
C MET A 95 -25.26 -53.55 36.24
N TYR A 96 -26.37 -52.83 36.36
CA TYR A 96 -27.07 -52.28 35.19
C TYR A 96 -26.13 -51.32 34.44
N PRO A 97 -25.95 -51.49 33.12
CA PRO A 97 -25.19 -50.53 32.32
C PRO A 97 -25.94 -49.20 32.20
N GLY A 98 -25.21 -48.10 32.03
CA GLY A 98 -25.74 -46.75 31.89
C GLY A 98 -25.40 -45.85 33.07
N HIS A 99 -26.07 -44.70 33.15
CA HIS A 99 -25.89 -43.74 34.24
C HIS A 99 -26.47 -44.29 35.55
N ASN A 100 -25.60 -44.72 36.47
CA ASN A 100 -25.98 -45.20 37.80
C ASN A 100 -24.78 -45.34 38.76
N CYS A 101 -25.05 -45.15 40.04
CA CYS A 101 -24.04 -45.09 41.09
C CYS A 101 -23.29 -46.41 41.31
N THR A 102 -23.99 -47.54 41.26
CA THR A 102 -23.43 -48.87 41.53
C THR A 102 -22.51 -49.33 40.39
N ASN A 103 -22.88 -49.09 39.13
CA ASN A 103 -22.03 -49.40 37.97
C ASN A 103 -20.78 -48.52 37.92
N TYR A 104 -20.89 -47.22 38.26
CA TYR A 104 -19.72 -46.35 38.38
C TYR A 104 -18.77 -46.79 39.49
N ALA A 105 -19.30 -47.06 40.69
CA ALA A 105 -18.49 -47.56 41.80
C ALA A 105 -17.80 -48.91 41.45
N ALA A 106 -18.53 -49.82 40.80
CA ALA A 106 -18.00 -51.10 40.33
C ALA A 106 -16.89 -50.91 39.27
N TYR A 107 -17.08 -49.99 38.32
CA TYR A 107 -16.05 -49.60 37.36
C TYR A 107 -14.78 -49.12 38.05
N ARG A 108 -14.91 -48.20 39.03
CA ARG A 108 -13.77 -47.63 39.76
C ARG A 108 -12.99 -48.70 40.55
N LEU A 109 -13.68 -49.68 41.13
CA LEU A 109 -13.04 -50.82 41.79
C LEU A 109 -12.36 -51.75 40.78
N LYS A 110 -13.03 -52.10 39.68
CA LYS A 110 -12.47 -52.95 38.62
C LYS A 110 -11.25 -52.32 37.95
N ALA A 111 -11.29 -51.01 37.69
CA ALA A 111 -10.17 -50.24 37.13
C ALA A 111 -8.94 -50.26 38.05
N ARG A 112 -9.11 -50.52 39.34
CA ARG A 112 -8.04 -50.72 40.33
C ARG A 112 -7.63 -52.18 40.51
N GLY A 113 -8.17 -53.11 39.72
CA GLY A 113 -7.89 -54.53 39.85
C GLY A 113 -8.53 -55.19 41.08
N ILE A 114 -9.45 -54.51 41.77
CA ILE A 114 -10.16 -55.07 42.92
C ILE A 114 -11.28 -55.95 42.40
N ASN A 115 -11.29 -57.23 42.78
CA ASN A 115 -12.38 -58.14 42.44
C ASN A 115 -13.45 -58.12 43.55
N ALA A 116 -14.47 -57.26 43.37
CA ALA A 116 -15.64 -57.21 44.24
C ALA A 116 -16.89 -57.81 43.57
N SER A 117 -16.70 -58.83 42.72
CA SER A 117 -17.81 -59.49 42.00
C SER A 117 -18.84 -60.17 42.92
N TYR A 118 -18.53 -60.38 44.21
CA TYR A 118 -19.52 -60.82 45.19
C TYR A 118 -20.63 -59.78 45.46
N LEU A 119 -20.44 -58.53 45.03
CA LEU A 119 -21.48 -57.50 45.00
C LEU A 119 -22.39 -57.63 43.77
N ALA A 120 -22.07 -58.50 42.81
CA ALA A 120 -22.86 -58.68 41.59
C ALA A 120 -24.31 -59.06 41.88
N GLY A 121 -25.25 -58.43 41.17
CA GLY A 121 -26.68 -58.62 41.35
C GLY A 121 -27.30 -57.85 42.53
N GLN A 122 -26.51 -57.15 43.35
CA GLN A 122 -27.00 -56.21 44.36
C GLN A 122 -27.24 -54.84 43.72
N GLY A 123 -28.40 -54.68 43.09
CA GLY A 123 -28.70 -53.53 42.23
C GLY A 123 -28.79 -52.17 42.96
N ASN A 124 -29.04 -52.15 44.26
CA ASN A 124 -29.30 -50.93 45.03
C ASN A 124 -28.14 -50.59 46.00
N GLY A 125 -27.82 -49.30 46.12
CA GLY A 125 -26.69 -48.81 46.91
C GLY A 125 -26.78 -49.12 48.41
N TYR A 126 -28.00 -49.17 48.98
CA TYR A 126 -28.18 -49.50 50.41
C TYR A 126 -27.77 -50.94 50.78
N GLN A 127 -27.64 -51.83 49.80
CA GLN A 127 -27.33 -53.24 50.05
C GLN A 127 -25.81 -53.48 50.17
N TRP A 128 -24.99 -52.58 49.62
CA TRP A 128 -23.55 -52.81 49.46
C TRP A 128 -22.80 -52.91 50.80
N GLY A 129 -23.14 -52.09 51.79
CA GLY A 129 -22.50 -52.13 53.11
C GLY A 129 -22.74 -53.45 53.86
N PRO A 130 -24.00 -53.86 54.11
CA PRO A 130 -24.30 -55.12 54.78
C PRO A 130 -23.75 -56.35 54.04
N VAL A 131 -23.81 -56.36 52.69
CA VAL A 131 -23.27 -57.45 51.89
C VAL A 131 -21.75 -57.52 52.03
N ALA A 132 -21.04 -56.40 51.94
CA ALA A 132 -19.59 -56.37 52.15
C ALA A 132 -19.20 -56.85 53.56
N ALA A 133 -19.90 -56.38 54.60
CA ALA A 133 -19.67 -56.83 55.97
C ALA A 133 -19.89 -58.35 56.14
N SER A 134 -20.94 -58.91 55.53
CA SER A 134 -21.23 -60.36 55.56
C SER A 134 -20.14 -61.22 54.90
N ARG A 135 -19.31 -60.61 54.04
CA ARG A 135 -18.19 -61.27 53.36
C ARG A 135 -16.84 -61.00 54.06
N GLY A 136 -16.86 -60.43 55.26
CA GLY A 136 -15.66 -60.14 56.04
C GLY A 136 -14.89 -58.90 55.57
N VAL A 137 -15.46 -58.10 54.67
CA VAL A 137 -14.86 -56.81 54.28
C VAL A 137 -15.18 -55.79 55.36
N ARG A 138 -14.17 -55.04 55.81
CA ARG A 138 -14.33 -54.03 56.85
C ARG A 138 -15.29 -52.95 56.36
N VAL A 139 -16.30 -52.64 57.17
CA VAL A 139 -17.25 -51.55 56.95
C VAL A 139 -17.41 -50.77 58.24
N ASP A 140 -17.02 -49.49 58.24
CA ASP A 140 -17.17 -48.61 59.40
C ASP A 140 -17.18 -47.13 59.01
N LYS A 141 -17.07 -46.23 59.99
CA LYS A 141 -17.17 -44.76 59.80
C LYS A 141 -15.81 -44.08 59.57
N THR A 142 -14.73 -44.82 59.35
CA THR A 142 -13.39 -44.23 59.21
C THR A 142 -12.95 -44.25 57.75
N PRO A 143 -13.11 -43.17 56.97
CA PRO A 143 -12.88 -43.19 55.53
C PRO A 143 -11.40 -43.26 55.15
N GLN A 144 -11.13 -43.90 54.01
CA GLN A 144 -9.86 -43.90 53.29
C GLN A 144 -10.09 -43.56 51.82
N VAL A 145 -9.07 -43.00 51.18
CA VAL A 145 -9.12 -42.75 49.74
C VAL A 145 -9.19 -44.09 49.00
N GLY A 146 -10.14 -44.19 48.09
CA GLY A 146 -10.42 -45.40 47.35
C GLY A 146 -11.41 -46.36 48.00
N ASP A 147 -12.01 -45.97 49.12
CA ASP A 147 -13.19 -46.64 49.66
C ASP A 147 -14.44 -46.34 48.83
N ILE A 148 -15.49 -47.12 49.09
CA ILE A 148 -16.85 -46.78 48.67
C ILE A 148 -17.61 -46.20 49.87
N ALA A 149 -18.01 -44.94 49.76
CA ALA A 149 -18.99 -44.33 50.64
C ALA A 149 -20.37 -44.90 50.29
N TRP A 150 -21.04 -45.55 51.24
CA TRP A 150 -22.37 -46.12 51.01
C TRP A 150 -23.41 -45.48 51.91
N PHE A 151 -24.63 -45.36 51.39
CA PHE A 151 -25.75 -44.70 52.02
C PHE A 151 -26.96 -45.64 52.04
N ASP A 152 -27.51 -45.86 53.23
CA ASP A 152 -28.75 -46.61 53.39
C ASP A 152 -29.98 -45.75 53.09
N GLN A 153 -31.16 -46.35 53.20
CA GLN A 153 -32.44 -45.67 52.95
C GLN A 153 -32.74 -44.59 54.01
N LYS A 154 -32.06 -44.60 55.17
CA LYS A 154 -32.25 -43.65 56.26
C LYS A 154 -31.37 -42.40 56.11
N ALA A 155 -30.33 -42.46 55.28
CA ALA A 155 -29.46 -41.32 54.94
C ALA A 155 -30.14 -40.26 54.05
N GLY A 156 -31.37 -40.50 53.59
CA GLY A 156 -32.22 -39.48 52.94
C GLY A 156 -31.83 -39.09 51.51
N LEU A 157 -30.86 -39.78 50.88
CA LEU A 157 -30.42 -39.50 49.50
C LEU A 157 -31.30 -40.15 48.42
N SER A 158 -31.81 -41.37 48.68
CA SER A 158 -32.68 -42.11 47.76
C SER A 158 -33.34 -43.29 48.48
N SER A 159 -34.56 -43.67 48.06
CA SER A 159 -35.23 -44.89 48.54
C SER A 159 -34.48 -46.18 48.15
N ASN A 160 -33.56 -46.11 47.18
CA ASN A 160 -32.68 -47.22 46.77
C ASN A 160 -31.26 -47.10 47.36
N GLY A 161 -31.05 -46.18 48.32
CA GLY A 161 -29.71 -45.85 48.82
C GLY A 161 -28.80 -45.28 47.73
N HIS A 162 -27.51 -45.14 48.05
CA HIS A 162 -26.52 -44.59 47.13
C HIS A 162 -25.11 -45.11 47.42
N VAL A 163 -24.23 -45.09 46.43
CA VAL A 163 -22.80 -45.39 46.60
C VAL A 163 -21.95 -44.41 45.81
N ALA A 164 -20.82 -44.00 46.39
CA ALA A 164 -19.91 -43.04 45.78
C ALA A 164 -18.45 -43.44 46.03
N TYR A 165 -17.56 -43.13 45.09
CA TYR A 165 -16.14 -43.45 45.21
C TYR A 165 -15.41 -42.34 45.97
N VAL A 166 -14.68 -42.67 47.03
CA VAL A 166 -13.95 -41.69 47.84
C VAL A 166 -12.66 -41.29 47.14
N GLU A 167 -12.60 -40.06 46.64
CA GLU A 167 -11.47 -39.49 45.91
C GLU A 167 -10.49 -38.76 46.84
N ALA A 168 -10.98 -38.20 47.95
CA ALA A 168 -10.15 -37.59 48.99
C ALA A 168 -10.84 -37.64 50.36
N VAL A 169 -10.03 -37.63 51.42
CA VAL A 169 -10.49 -37.49 52.82
C VAL A 169 -9.88 -36.21 53.39
N ASP A 170 -10.72 -35.31 53.89
CA ASP A 170 -10.29 -34.13 54.63
C ASP A 170 -10.61 -34.31 56.12
N PRO A 171 -9.61 -34.67 56.95
CA PRO A 171 -9.81 -34.87 58.38
C PRO A 171 -10.08 -33.55 59.13
N THR A 172 -9.68 -32.41 58.57
CA THR A 172 -9.82 -31.09 59.21
C THR A 172 -11.27 -30.62 59.16
N THR A 173 -11.90 -30.76 58.00
CA THR A 173 -13.31 -30.40 57.81
C THR A 173 -14.27 -31.57 58.07
N LYS A 174 -13.74 -32.75 58.38
CA LYS A 174 -14.47 -34.01 58.60
C LYS A 174 -15.34 -34.36 57.38
N ARG A 175 -14.79 -34.20 56.19
CA ARG A 175 -15.47 -34.43 54.91
C ARG A 175 -14.73 -35.43 54.04
N VAL A 176 -15.48 -36.06 53.14
CA VAL A 176 -14.94 -36.85 52.03
C VAL A 176 -15.34 -36.20 50.71
N LYS A 177 -14.39 -36.09 49.80
CA LYS A 177 -14.64 -35.70 48.42
C LYS A 177 -14.90 -36.96 47.63
N VAL A 178 -16.03 -37.03 46.96
CA VAL A 178 -16.42 -38.20 46.19
C VAL A 178 -16.65 -37.85 44.73
N SER A 179 -16.41 -38.83 43.87
CA SER A 179 -16.96 -38.87 42.52
C SER A 179 -18.07 -39.91 42.47
N GLU A 180 -19.14 -39.61 41.74
CA GLU A 180 -20.33 -40.44 41.68
C GLU A 180 -21.11 -40.23 40.40
N ASP A 181 -21.95 -41.20 40.08
CA ASP A 181 -22.87 -41.14 38.95
C ASP A 181 -24.28 -41.43 39.46
N ASN A 182 -25.31 -40.92 38.77
CA ASN A 182 -26.67 -40.95 39.28
C ASN A 182 -27.59 -41.72 38.34
N TRP A 183 -28.63 -42.36 38.88
CA TRP A 183 -29.56 -43.12 38.06
C TRP A 183 -30.25 -42.22 37.02
N GLY A 184 -30.09 -42.53 35.74
CA GLY A 184 -30.72 -41.81 34.63
C GLY A 184 -30.07 -40.47 34.25
N GLY A 185 -28.87 -40.14 34.78
CA GLY A 185 -28.16 -38.93 34.41
C GLY A 185 -26.95 -38.57 35.29
N ASP A 186 -26.74 -37.27 35.45
CA ASP A 186 -25.49 -36.56 35.77
C ASP A 186 -24.44 -37.27 36.66
N PHE A 187 -23.24 -37.38 36.10
CA PHE A 187 -22.01 -37.62 36.85
C PHE A 187 -21.58 -36.36 37.61
N ASP A 188 -21.24 -36.52 38.89
CA ASP A 188 -20.98 -35.42 39.80
C ASP A 188 -19.70 -35.63 40.62
N TRP A 189 -19.08 -34.52 41.01
CA TRP A 189 -18.15 -34.48 42.14
C TRP A 189 -18.76 -33.66 43.27
N ARG A 190 -18.62 -34.12 44.51
CA ARG A 190 -19.12 -33.39 45.67
C ARG A 190 -18.42 -33.74 46.98
N TRP A 191 -18.67 -32.92 48.00
CA TRP A 191 -18.28 -33.16 49.38
C TRP A 191 -19.44 -33.73 50.20
N TYR A 192 -19.17 -34.77 50.98
CA TYR A 192 -20.05 -35.27 52.04
C TYR A 192 -19.39 -35.08 53.40
N LEU A 193 -20.17 -34.74 54.43
CA LEU A 193 -19.71 -34.87 55.81
C LEU A 193 -19.61 -36.36 56.15
N ILE A 194 -18.54 -36.75 56.85
CA ILE A 194 -18.33 -38.14 57.28
C ILE A 194 -19.50 -38.64 58.16
N ALA A 195 -20.12 -37.73 58.92
CA ALA A 195 -21.29 -38.01 59.75
C ALA A 195 -22.50 -38.52 58.92
N ASP A 196 -22.68 -37.97 57.72
CA ASP A 196 -23.86 -38.18 56.87
C ASP A 196 -23.74 -39.44 55.99
N VAL A 197 -22.55 -40.01 55.85
CA VAL A 197 -22.31 -41.26 55.10
C VAL A 197 -22.59 -42.46 55.99
N THR A 198 -23.51 -43.37 55.64
CA THR A 198 -23.88 -44.53 56.48
C THR A 198 -22.65 -45.37 56.89
N GLY A 199 -21.72 -45.61 55.97
CA GLY A 199 -20.41 -46.16 56.26
C GLY A 199 -19.49 -46.18 55.04
N PHE A 200 -18.25 -46.60 55.24
CA PHE A 200 -17.23 -46.76 54.21
C PHE A 200 -16.86 -48.23 54.09
N ILE A 201 -16.89 -48.75 52.86
CA ILE A 201 -16.51 -50.12 52.54
C ILE A 201 -15.03 -50.10 52.13
N HIS A 202 -14.22 -50.83 52.89
CA HIS A 202 -12.75 -50.80 52.80
C HIS A 202 -12.22 -51.90 51.87
N PHE A 203 -11.71 -51.53 50.70
CA PHE A 203 -11.21 -52.49 49.71
C PHE A 203 -9.68 -52.64 49.68
N GLY A 204 -8.99 -52.17 50.72
CA GLY A 204 -7.53 -52.11 50.76
C GLY A 204 -7.00 -50.94 49.93
N GLY A 205 -6.15 -50.12 50.56
CA GLY A 205 -5.46 -49.03 49.89
C GLY A 205 -4.64 -49.54 48.72
N ALA A 206 -4.50 -48.72 47.67
CA ALA A 206 -3.47 -48.94 46.65
C ALA A 206 -2.12 -49.24 47.33
N PRO A 207 -1.27 -50.12 46.76
CA PRO A 207 0.00 -50.48 47.37
C PRO A 207 0.79 -49.20 47.67
N SER A 208 1.31 -49.14 48.89
CA SER A 208 2.19 -48.10 49.35
C SER A 208 3.47 -48.09 48.50
N SER A 209 3.57 -47.16 47.57
CA SER A 209 4.77 -46.33 47.49
C SER A 209 4.34 -44.92 47.87
N THR A 210 4.87 -44.43 48.99
CA THR A 210 4.67 -43.09 49.52
C THR A 210 4.86 -42.00 48.46
N SER A 211 3.76 -41.48 47.91
CA SER A 211 3.63 -40.08 47.47
C SER A 211 2.16 -39.80 47.15
N SER A 212 1.61 -38.74 47.74
CA SER A 212 0.28 -38.22 47.39
C SER A 212 0.18 -37.97 45.89
N PHE A 213 -0.88 -38.46 45.23
CA PHE A 213 -1.23 -38.10 43.85
C PHE A 213 -2.36 -37.04 43.88
N PRO A 214 -2.28 -35.93 43.15
CA PRO A 214 -1.22 -35.56 42.22
C PRO A 214 0.11 -35.31 42.97
N PRO A 215 1.26 -35.64 42.34
CA PRO A 215 2.56 -35.50 42.98
C PRO A 215 2.82 -34.03 43.33
N ALA A 216 3.42 -33.78 44.49
CA ALA A 216 3.71 -32.43 44.94
C ALA A 216 4.75 -31.74 44.03
N ASN A 217 4.72 -30.40 43.97
CA ASN A 217 5.77 -29.62 43.30
C ASN A 217 7.15 -30.01 43.83
N GLY A 218 8.11 -30.15 42.93
CA GLY A 218 9.44 -30.64 43.24
C GLY A 218 9.58 -32.17 43.27
N THR A 219 8.52 -32.95 43.08
CA THR A 219 8.62 -34.42 42.98
C THR A 219 9.17 -34.83 41.61
N TYR A 220 9.98 -35.88 41.56
CA TYR A 220 10.37 -36.54 40.31
C TYR A 220 9.45 -37.73 40.07
N VAL A 221 8.87 -37.79 38.87
CA VAL A 221 8.01 -38.90 38.45
C VAL A 221 8.62 -39.62 37.26
N ARG A 222 8.48 -40.95 37.24
CA ARG A 222 8.83 -41.80 36.10
C ARG A 222 7.56 -42.45 35.57
N ILE A 223 7.34 -42.36 34.27
CA ILE A 223 6.29 -43.13 33.61
C ILE A 223 6.76 -44.59 33.56
N ALA A 224 6.03 -45.50 34.22
CA ALA A 224 6.43 -46.90 34.36
C ALA A 224 6.56 -47.61 33.00
N GLU A 225 5.75 -47.24 32.03
CA GLU A 225 5.62 -47.90 30.75
C GLU A 225 6.72 -47.52 29.74
N ASN A 226 7.32 -46.33 29.85
CA ASN A 226 8.32 -45.85 28.89
C ASN A 226 9.62 -45.32 29.52
N GLY A 227 9.69 -45.28 30.86
CA GLY A 227 10.88 -44.89 31.62
C GLY A 227 11.20 -43.40 31.63
N GLN A 228 10.43 -42.55 30.93
CA GLN A 228 10.64 -41.10 30.89
C GLN A 228 10.46 -40.48 32.27
N VAL A 229 11.32 -39.51 32.60
CA VAL A 229 11.36 -38.86 33.91
C VAL A 229 11.02 -37.38 33.79
N TYR A 230 10.17 -36.91 34.70
CA TYR A 230 9.70 -35.52 34.76
C TYR A 230 9.82 -34.97 36.18
N ARG A 231 10.06 -33.67 36.30
CA ARG A 231 9.96 -32.89 37.53
C ARG A 231 8.59 -32.21 37.57
N ILE A 232 7.83 -32.36 38.65
CA ILE A 232 6.56 -31.63 38.80
C ILE A 232 6.82 -30.19 39.22
N ALA A 233 6.32 -29.23 38.44
CA ALA A 233 6.36 -27.81 38.76
C ALA A 233 5.01 -27.15 38.43
N GLY A 234 4.45 -26.40 39.38
CA GLY A 234 3.11 -25.82 39.23
C GLY A 234 2.02 -26.85 38.93
N GLY A 235 2.19 -28.09 39.39
CA GLY A 235 1.32 -29.24 39.10
C GLY A 235 1.60 -29.97 37.77
N ALA A 236 2.42 -29.43 36.87
CA ALA A 236 2.67 -30.00 35.54
C ALA A 236 4.03 -30.71 35.43
N PRO A 237 4.17 -31.71 34.54
CA PRO A 237 5.41 -32.44 34.37
C PRO A 237 6.39 -31.70 33.44
N ILE A 238 7.60 -31.41 33.93
CA ILE A 238 8.70 -30.81 33.16
C ILE A 238 9.75 -31.88 32.89
N TYR A 239 10.03 -32.18 31.63
CA TYR A 239 10.93 -33.28 31.26
C TYR A 239 12.35 -33.08 31.82
N VAL A 240 12.97 -34.19 32.24
CA VAL A 240 14.35 -34.24 32.71
C VAL A 240 15.17 -35.01 31.67
N THR A 241 15.96 -34.28 30.88
CA THR A 241 16.83 -34.86 29.85
C THR A 241 18.05 -35.52 30.46
N SER A 242 18.58 -34.95 31.56
CA SER A 242 19.75 -35.43 32.29
C SER A 242 19.71 -34.99 33.75
N PHE A 243 20.29 -35.80 34.64
CA PHE A 243 20.45 -35.46 36.06
C PHE A 243 21.72 -34.64 36.35
N ALA A 244 22.60 -34.41 35.37
CA ALA A 244 23.89 -33.75 35.57
C ALA A 244 23.79 -32.35 36.22
N GLY A 245 22.71 -31.61 35.96
CA GLY A 245 22.46 -30.28 36.53
C GLY A 245 21.70 -30.26 37.87
N PHE A 246 21.29 -31.42 38.38
CA PHE A 246 20.48 -31.54 39.60
C PHE A 246 21.27 -32.03 40.81
N GLY A 247 22.57 -32.33 40.65
CA GLY A 247 23.40 -32.95 41.66
C GLY A 247 23.21 -34.47 41.70
N SER A 248 22.85 -35.02 42.86
CA SER A 248 22.60 -36.48 43.00
C SER A 248 21.22 -36.87 42.47
N VAL A 249 21.08 -38.11 41.98
CA VAL A 249 19.78 -38.63 41.51
C VAL A 249 18.81 -38.70 42.70
N PRO A 250 17.73 -37.91 42.71
CA PRO A 250 16.77 -37.88 43.81
C PRO A 250 15.86 -39.12 43.77
N PRO A 251 15.08 -39.40 44.83
CA PRO A 251 14.05 -40.43 44.78
C PRO A 251 13.04 -40.13 43.65
N ILE A 252 12.76 -41.15 42.83
CA ILE A 252 11.84 -41.04 41.69
C ILE A 252 10.60 -41.89 41.96
N THR A 253 9.43 -41.27 41.98
CA THR A 253 8.14 -41.95 42.10
C THR A 253 7.74 -42.53 40.75
N SER A 254 7.44 -43.82 40.67
CA SER A 254 6.88 -44.40 39.44
C SER A 254 5.36 -44.20 39.40
N ILE A 255 4.84 -43.72 38.27
CA ILE A 255 3.41 -43.53 37.99
C ILE A 255 3.05 -44.18 36.65
N SER A 256 1.80 -44.58 36.45
CA SER A 256 1.34 -45.10 35.16
C SER A 256 1.18 -43.99 34.12
N ALA A 257 1.20 -44.35 32.84
CA ALA A 257 0.93 -43.44 31.73
C ALA A 257 -0.48 -42.81 31.84
N ALA A 258 -1.46 -43.57 32.33
CA ALA A 258 -2.80 -43.07 32.60
C ALA A 258 -2.81 -42.01 33.71
N ALA A 259 -2.04 -42.21 34.79
CA ALA A 259 -1.89 -41.20 35.84
C ALA A 259 -1.16 -39.96 35.32
N PHE A 260 -0.08 -40.14 34.56
CA PHE A 260 0.63 -39.02 33.92
C PHE A 260 -0.29 -38.18 33.02
N ALA A 261 -1.17 -38.82 32.23
CA ALA A 261 -2.12 -38.15 31.35
C ALA A 261 -3.16 -37.29 32.09
N THR A 262 -3.36 -37.48 33.40
CA THR A 262 -4.25 -36.63 34.21
C THR A 262 -3.58 -35.38 34.75
N LEU A 263 -2.25 -35.24 34.63
CA LEU A 263 -1.53 -34.06 35.08
C LEU A 263 -1.84 -32.85 34.17
N PRO A 264 -1.90 -31.63 34.72
CA PRO A 264 -1.94 -30.41 33.94
C PRO A 264 -0.87 -30.41 32.84
N ALA A 265 -1.27 -30.06 31.61
CA ALA A 265 -0.35 -30.03 30.49
C ALA A 265 0.76 -28.98 30.64
N TYR A 266 0.50 -27.89 31.38
CA TYR A 266 1.42 -26.77 31.60
C TYR A 266 1.39 -26.34 33.06
N PRO A 267 2.51 -25.82 33.62
CA PRO A 267 2.53 -25.33 34.99
C PRO A 267 1.51 -24.22 35.21
N ALA A 268 0.95 -24.16 36.42
CA ALA A 268 0.07 -23.08 36.83
C ALA A 268 0.75 -21.70 36.69
N ASP A 269 -0.04 -20.71 36.29
CA ASP A 269 0.41 -19.32 36.17
C ASP A 269 0.98 -18.79 37.50
N GLY A 270 2.09 -18.07 37.41
CA GLY A 270 2.83 -17.54 38.54
C GLY A 270 3.83 -18.51 39.17
N THR A 271 3.92 -19.76 38.72
CA THR A 271 4.94 -20.72 39.15
C THR A 271 6.34 -20.20 38.81
N PHE A 272 7.24 -20.17 39.79
CA PHE A 272 8.65 -19.86 39.54
C PHE A 272 9.48 -21.12 39.31
N LEU A 273 10.28 -21.10 38.25
CA LEU A 273 11.20 -22.15 37.85
C LEU A 273 12.64 -21.62 37.97
N THR A 274 13.56 -22.49 38.38
CA THR A 274 14.99 -22.22 38.25
C THR A 274 15.55 -23.28 37.32
N GLY A 275 16.19 -22.89 36.23
CA GLY A 275 16.90 -23.82 35.35
C GLY A 275 18.15 -24.37 36.05
N THR A 276 18.62 -25.54 35.63
CA THR A 276 19.92 -26.09 36.07
C THR A 276 21.11 -25.21 35.67
N ASP A 277 20.91 -24.20 34.84
CA ASP A 277 21.86 -23.14 34.51
C ASP A 277 21.81 -21.94 35.48
N GLY A 278 20.94 -21.99 36.49
CA GLY A 278 20.75 -20.95 37.52
C GLY A 278 19.83 -19.81 37.11
N ARG A 279 19.29 -19.80 35.88
CA ARG A 279 18.36 -18.76 35.43
C ARG A 279 16.98 -18.98 36.03
N VAL A 280 16.28 -17.89 36.35
CA VAL A 280 14.95 -17.92 36.95
C VAL A 280 13.89 -17.51 35.93
N TYR A 281 12.75 -18.19 35.97
CA TYR A 281 11.62 -17.94 35.09
C TYR A 281 10.33 -17.94 35.89
N ARG A 282 9.32 -17.19 35.43
CA ARG A 282 7.96 -17.20 35.94
C ARG A 282 7.02 -17.65 34.84
N VAL A 283 6.21 -18.67 35.12
CA VAL A 283 5.27 -19.21 34.14
C VAL A 283 4.07 -18.29 33.97
N ALA A 284 3.76 -17.93 32.73
CA ALA A 284 2.56 -17.18 32.35
C ALA A 284 1.95 -17.79 31.08
N GLY A 285 0.67 -18.13 31.11
CA GLY A 285 -0.02 -18.78 30.00
C GLY A 285 0.59 -20.13 29.59
N GLY A 286 1.43 -20.74 30.44
CA GLY A 286 2.21 -21.95 30.15
C GLY A 286 3.62 -21.73 29.58
N ALA A 287 4.08 -20.48 29.40
CA ALA A 287 5.43 -20.17 28.92
C ALA A 287 6.36 -19.67 30.05
N PRO A 288 7.65 -20.03 30.06
CA PRO A 288 8.60 -19.63 31.09
C PRO A 288 9.21 -18.24 30.77
N LEU A 289 8.67 -17.17 31.36
CA LEU A 289 9.18 -15.81 31.14
C LEU A 289 10.36 -15.50 32.08
N TYR A 290 11.47 -15.00 31.56
CA TYR A 290 12.69 -14.75 32.34
C TYR A 290 12.47 -13.71 33.45
N VAL A 291 13.12 -13.95 34.59
CA VAL A 291 13.18 -13.04 35.73
C VAL A 291 14.61 -12.56 35.86
N SER A 292 14.85 -11.32 35.45
CA SER A 292 16.16 -10.67 35.53
C SER A 292 16.49 -10.19 36.94
N SER A 293 15.47 -9.83 37.72
CA SER A 293 15.62 -9.35 39.09
C SER A 293 14.43 -9.69 39.99
N TRP A 294 14.73 -10.03 41.25
CA TRP A 294 13.71 -10.27 42.29
C TRP A 294 13.08 -9.00 42.84
N THR A 295 13.64 -7.82 42.57
CA THR A 295 13.12 -6.53 43.08
C THR A 295 11.66 -6.32 42.68
N SER A 296 11.32 -6.67 41.44
CA SER A 296 9.97 -6.63 40.87
C SER A 296 8.95 -7.54 41.57
N PHE A 297 9.40 -8.48 42.40
CA PHE A 297 8.58 -9.51 43.03
C PHE A 297 8.65 -9.46 44.56
N GLY A 298 9.17 -8.37 45.15
CA GLY A 298 9.24 -8.20 46.60
C GLY A 298 10.30 -9.07 47.29
N GLY A 299 11.30 -9.55 46.55
CA GLY A 299 12.36 -10.43 47.04
C GLY A 299 12.31 -11.85 46.45
N GLN A 300 13.27 -12.68 46.85
CA GLN A 300 13.41 -14.05 46.34
C GLN A 300 12.17 -14.89 46.66
N GLN A 301 11.59 -15.51 45.64
CA GLN A 301 10.43 -16.39 45.77
C GLN A 301 10.84 -17.87 45.76
N PRO A 302 10.01 -18.78 46.32
CA PRO A 302 10.21 -20.21 46.18
C PRO A 302 10.20 -20.61 44.70
N THR A 303 11.22 -21.36 44.27
CA THR A 303 11.36 -21.84 42.89
C THR A 303 11.40 -23.36 42.84
N THR A 304 11.03 -23.94 41.71
CA THR A 304 11.27 -25.35 41.42
C THR A 304 12.46 -25.50 40.47
N LEU A 305 13.51 -26.22 40.88
CA LEU A 305 14.64 -26.53 40.01
C LEU A 305 14.20 -27.51 38.91
N VAL A 306 14.38 -27.13 37.65
CA VAL A 306 14.01 -27.89 36.45
C VAL A 306 15.16 -27.89 35.44
N ASP A 307 15.08 -28.79 34.45
CA ASP A 307 16.13 -28.95 33.44
C ASP A 307 16.14 -27.74 32.50
N ALA A 308 17.28 -27.05 32.42
CA ALA A 308 17.44 -25.90 31.54
C ALA A 308 17.26 -26.26 30.05
N ALA A 309 17.59 -27.50 29.65
CA ALA A 309 17.37 -27.95 28.28
C ALA A 309 15.87 -27.99 27.94
N THR A 310 15.00 -28.30 28.89
CA THR A 310 13.55 -28.32 28.67
C THR A 310 12.99 -26.92 28.52
N ILE A 311 13.51 -25.94 29.25
CA ILE A 311 13.15 -24.52 29.07
C ILE A 311 13.62 -24.02 27.70
N ALA A 312 14.87 -24.33 27.33
CA ALA A 312 15.43 -23.93 26.03
C ALA A 312 14.69 -24.53 24.83
N ASN A 313 14.04 -25.69 25.01
CA ASN A 313 13.22 -26.36 24.00
C ASN A 313 11.71 -26.12 24.18
N ALA A 314 11.30 -25.12 24.98
CA ALA A 314 9.89 -24.80 25.18
C ALA A 314 9.18 -24.53 23.83
N GLY A 315 7.97 -25.08 23.68
CA GLY A 315 7.21 -25.10 22.43
C GLY A 315 7.59 -26.23 21.46
N GLY A 316 8.59 -27.07 21.82
CA GLY A 316 8.88 -28.30 21.12
C GLY A 316 7.77 -29.36 21.28
N SER A 317 7.75 -30.34 20.39
CA SER A 317 6.80 -31.46 20.45
C SER A 317 7.26 -32.58 21.39
N GLY A 318 6.35 -33.52 21.69
CA GLY A 318 6.66 -34.68 22.53
C GLY A 318 7.01 -34.28 23.96
N VAL A 319 8.16 -34.74 24.45
CA VAL A 319 8.58 -34.55 25.86
C VAL A 319 8.76 -33.07 26.25
N PHE A 320 9.03 -32.19 25.29
CA PHE A 320 9.19 -30.75 25.52
C PHE A 320 7.87 -29.97 25.48
N GLY A 321 6.75 -30.63 25.18
CA GLY A 321 5.43 -30.00 24.99
C GLY A 321 4.76 -29.48 26.26
N HIS A 322 5.42 -29.58 27.42
CA HIS A 322 4.88 -29.13 28.71
C HIS A 322 5.28 -27.70 29.10
N LEU A 323 6.02 -27.01 28.23
CA LEU A 323 6.24 -25.57 28.27
C LEU A 323 5.95 -25.01 26.89
N LEU A 324 5.30 -23.85 26.83
CA LEU A 324 5.05 -23.16 25.57
C LEU A 324 6.19 -22.19 25.25
N ALA A 325 6.46 -22.02 23.95
CA ALA A 325 7.41 -21.02 23.47
C ALA A 325 6.99 -19.59 23.80
N ALA A 326 5.67 -19.32 23.85
CA ALA A 326 5.09 -18.04 24.25
C ALA A 326 3.76 -18.27 25.00
N PRO A 327 3.31 -17.34 25.86
CA PRO A 327 2.05 -17.50 26.58
C PRO A 327 0.87 -17.72 25.62
N ARG A 328 -0.14 -18.48 26.06
CA ARG A 328 -1.36 -18.70 25.26
C ARG A 328 -2.06 -17.39 24.93
N ASN A 329 -2.67 -17.34 23.75
CA ASN A 329 -3.55 -16.25 23.35
C ASN A 329 -4.65 -16.03 24.40
N GLY A 330 -4.88 -14.76 24.79
CA GLY A 330 -5.81 -14.38 25.85
C GLY A 330 -5.22 -14.39 27.27
N SER A 331 -3.96 -14.78 27.46
CA SER A 331 -3.29 -14.64 28.76
C SER A 331 -3.05 -13.18 29.09
N PHE A 332 -3.36 -12.74 30.31
CA PHE A 332 -3.10 -11.36 30.74
C PHE A 332 -1.80 -11.26 31.53
N LEU A 333 -0.98 -10.28 31.17
CA LEU A 333 0.30 -9.99 31.80
C LEU A 333 0.26 -8.60 32.43
N ARG A 334 0.96 -8.41 33.55
CA ARG A 334 1.08 -7.10 34.19
C ARG A 334 2.55 -6.74 34.41
N ASN A 335 2.98 -5.65 33.81
CA ASN A 335 4.33 -5.12 34.02
C ASN A 335 4.48 -4.67 35.49
N THR A 336 5.48 -5.18 36.19
CA THR A 336 5.71 -4.82 37.60
C THR A 336 6.25 -3.41 37.78
N ALA A 337 6.90 -2.82 36.77
CA ALA A 337 7.51 -1.49 36.88
C ALA A 337 6.49 -0.34 36.83
N ASP A 338 5.55 -0.40 35.89
CA ASP A 338 4.58 0.69 35.65
C ASP A 338 3.11 0.26 35.83
N GLY A 339 2.87 -1.02 36.12
CA GLY A 339 1.53 -1.57 36.34
C GLY A 339 0.69 -1.75 35.08
N ARG A 340 1.23 -1.46 33.88
CA ARG A 340 0.54 -1.65 32.59
C ARG A 340 0.15 -3.10 32.40
N THR A 341 -1.03 -3.32 31.83
CA THR A 341 -1.57 -4.66 31.55
C THR A 341 -1.58 -4.93 30.06
N TYR A 342 -1.32 -6.18 29.70
CA TYR A 342 -1.25 -6.65 28.33
C TYR A 342 -2.08 -7.93 28.18
N VAL A 343 -2.65 -8.15 27.00
CA VAL A 343 -3.22 -9.43 26.58
C VAL A 343 -2.28 -10.03 25.55
N VAL A 344 -1.99 -11.32 25.68
CA VAL A 344 -1.12 -12.00 24.71
C VAL A 344 -1.95 -12.40 23.49
N ALA A 345 -1.47 -12.04 22.30
CA ALA A 345 -2.03 -12.50 21.03
C ALA A 345 -0.91 -12.77 20.03
N GLY A 346 -0.94 -13.94 19.37
CA GLY A 346 0.13 -14.34 18.43
C GLY A 346 1.52 -14.38 19.08
N GLY A 347 1.58 -14.58 20.40
CA GLY A 347 2.81 -14.56 21.21
C GLY A 347 3.33 -13.17 21.60
N ALA A 348 2.66 -12.08 21.23
CA ALA A 348 3.06 -10.71 21.58
C ALA A 348 2.15 -10.08 22.65
N PRO A 349 2.68 -9.21 23.53
CA PRO A 349 1.90 -8.51 24.54
C PRO A 349 1.24 -7.26 23.96
N LEU A 350 -0.06 -7.31 23.68
CA LEU A 350 -0.82 -6.15 23.22
C LEU A 350 -1.38 -5.38 24.42
N ALA A 351 -1.18 -4.06 24.46
CA ALA A 351 -1.59 -3.25 25.60
C ALA A 351 -3.11 -3.31 25.84
N VAL A 352 -3.50 -3.32 27.11
CA VAL A 352 -4.89 -3.25 27.57
C VAL A 352 -5.08 -1.89 28.26
N PRO A 353 -5.39 -0.82 27.49
CA PRO A 353 -5.55 0.52 28.06
C PRO A 353 -6.82 0.65 28.88
N SER A 354 -7.82 -0.21 28.62
CA SER A 354 -9.10 -0.25 29.31
C SER A 354 -9.61 -1.69 29.42
N TRP A 355 -10.44 -1.96 30.44
CA TRP A 355 -11.12 -3.24 30.60
C TRP A 355 -12.47 -3.32 29.88
N SER A 356 -12.83 -2.29 29.08
CA SER A 356 -14.16 -2.18 28.48
C SER A 356 -14.50 -3.36 27.56
N ALA A 357 -13.53 -3.84 26.79
CA ALA A 357 -13.66 -4.99 25.91
C ALA A 357 -13.92 -6.32 26.65
N TYR A 358 -13.63 -6.37 27.95
CA TYR A 358 -13.69 -7.59 28.77
C TYR A 358 -14.74 -7.52 29.89
N GLY A 359 -15.42 -6.39 30.05
CA GLY A 359 -16.45 -6.14 31.08
C GLY A 359 -15.91 -5.92 32.49
N ALA A 360 -14.82 -6.58 32.88
CA ALA A 360 -14.16 -6.43 34.18
C ALA A 360 -12.66 -6.78 34.10
N PRO A 361 -11.85 -6.34 35.08
CA PRO A 361 -10.46 -6.77 35.21
C PRO A 361 -10.31 -8.29 35.23
N GLN A 362 -9.40 -8.81 34.40
CA GLN A 362 -9.13 -10.24 34.29
C GLN A 362 -7.94 -10.65 35.18
N PRO A 363 -7.88 -11.93 35.63
CA PRO A 363 -6.70 -12.47 36.29
C PRO A 363 -5.46 -12.32 35.40
N TYR A 364 -4.36 -11.84 35.97
CA TYR A 364 -3.12 -11.59 35.25
C TYR A 364 -1.91 -12.19 35.97
N THR A 365 -0.82 -12.38 35.22
CA THR A 365 0.49 -12.76 35.75
C THR A 365 1.42 -11.56 35.72
N ALA A 366 1.89 -11.11 36.88
CA ALA A 366 2.96 -10.11 36.97
C ALA A 366 4.27 -10.57 36.28
N ILE A 367 4.89 -9.72 35.47
CA ILE A 367 6.10 -10.07 34.71
C ILE A 367 7.22 -9.05 34.93
N ASP A 368 8.46 -9.51 34.77
CA ASP A 368 9.63 -8.66 34.78
C ASP A 368 9.59 -7.71 33.55
N PRO A 369 9.85 -6.40 33.70
CA PRO A 369 9.85 -5.45 32.57
C PRO A 369 10.84 -5.83 31.47
N TRP A 370 11.91 -6.55 31.80
CA TRP A 370 12.93 -6.98 30.84
C TRP A 370 12.34 -7.84 29.70
N GLU A 371 11.36 -8.69 30.02
CA GLU A 371 10.71 -9.60 29.07
C GLU A 371 9.93 -8.87 27.97
N LEU A 372 9.39 -7.68 28.23
CA LEU A 372 8.65 -6.91 27.25
C LEU A 372 9.52 -6.41 26.07
N THR A 373 10.84 -6.38 26.26
CA THR A 373 11.78 -5.79 25.29
C THR A 373 12.89 -6.75 24.84
N HIS A 374 13.21 -7.78 25.63
CA HIS A 374 14.35 -8.67 25.39
C HIS A 374 14.01 -10.16 25.54
N GLY A 375 12.77 -10.49 25.94
CA GLY A 375 12.34 -11.85 26.27
C GLY A 375 12.32 -12.78 25.06
N PRO A 376 12.94 -13.97 25.10
CA PRO A 376 12.81 -14.96 24.02
C PRO A 376 11.41 -15.59 23.95
N HIS A 377 10.60 -15.41 24.99
CA HIS A 377 9.28 -16.01 25.16
C HIS A 377 8.12 -15.02 25.00
N LEU A 378 8.41 -13.74 24.75
CA LEU A 378 7.45 -12.73 24.32
C LEU A 378 7.90 -12.10 23.00
N ARG A 379 7.07 -12.23 21.97
CA ARG A 379 7.39 -11.66 20.65
C ARG A 379 7.19 -10.15 20.69
N SER A 380 8.03 -9.44 19.94
CA SER A 380 7.86 -8.00 19.73
C SER A 380 6.63 -7.67 18.86
N LEU A 381 6.26 -8.58 17.95
CA LEU A 381 5.09 -8.46 17.08
C LEU A 381 4.27 -9.76 17.08
N PRO A 382 2.93 -9.68 17.06
CA PRO A 382 2.05 -10.83 16.95
C PRO A 382 2.25 -11.52 15.60
N THR A 383 2.21 -12.85 15.61
CA THR A 383 2.29 -13.65 14.38
C THR A 383 1.02 -14.43 14.16
N ASP A 384 0.41 -14.23 12.99
CA ASP A 384 -0.71 -15.00 12.45
C ASP A 384 -1.81 -15.29 13.48
N VAL A 385 -2.52 -14.24 13.87
CA VAL A 385 -3.59 -14.31 14.88
C VAL A 385 -4.81 -13.53 14.42
N PHE A 386 -5.99 -14.02 14.79
CA PHE A 386 -7.25 -13.32 14.57
C PHE A 386 -7.65 -12.57 15.83
N LEU A 387 -7.94 -11.28 15.66
CA LEU A 387 -8.37 -10.38 16.72
C LEU A 387 -9.82 -9.95 16.49
N ARG A 388 -10.53 -9.68 17.58
CA ARG A 388 -11.85 -9.04 17.56
C ARG A 388 -11.82 -7.82 18.46
N GLY A 389 -12.06 -6.65 17.88
CA GLY A 389 -12.27 -5.42 18.63
C GLY A 389 -13.50 -5.56 19.52
N GLY A 390 -13.37 -5.33 20.82
CA GLY A 390 -14.44 -5.58 21.79
C GLY A 390 -15.72 -4.78 21.51
N PRO A 391 -15.69 -3.44 21.63
CA PRO A 391 -16.84 -2.58 21.35
C PRO A 391 -17.31 -2.59 19.89
N SER A 392 -16.38 -2.52 18.93
CA SER A 392 -16.71 -2.43 17.50
C SER A 392 -17.13 -3.77 16.87
N GLY A 393 -16.71 -4.90 17.46
CA GLY A 393 -16.81 -6.20 16.83
C GLY A 393 -15.90 -6.38 15.61
N ARG A 394 -15.02 -5.41 15.30
CA ARG A 394 -14.15 -5.42 14.10
C ARG A 394 -13.27 -6.66 14.10
N LEU A 395 -13.31 -7.41 12.99
CA LEU A 395 -12.45 -8.57 12.78
C LEU A 395 -11.15 -8.13 12.09
N VAL A 396 -10.04 -8.61 12.62
CA VAL A 396 -8.69 -8.29 12.14
C VAL A 396 -7.87 -9.57 12.07
N HIS A 397 -7.19 -9.77 10.95
CA HIS A 397 -6.15 -10.78 10.81
C HIS A 397 -4.80 -10.11 10.92
N VAL A 398 -3.96 -10.58 11.83
CA VAL A 398 -2.62 -10.01 12.01
C VAL A 398 -1.59 -10.84 11.25
N SER A 399 -1.22 -10.38 10.06
CA SER A 399 -0.22 -11.03 9.20
C SER A 399 1.11 -10.26 9.26
N GLY A 400 2.18 -10.93 9.72
CA GLY A 400 3.50 -10.29 9.89
C GLY A 400 3.50 -9.06 10.81
N GLY A 401 2.64 -9.04 11.85
CA GLY A 401 2.46 -7.90 12.75
C GLY A 401 1.50 -6.82 12.24
N ARG A 402 0.92 -6.96 11.04
CA ARG A 402 0.05 -5.95 10.42
C ARG A 402 -1.43 -6.26 10.67
N PRO A 403 -2.21 -5.35 11.28
CA PRO A 403 -3.61 -5.60 11.61
C PRO A 403 -4.54 -5.35 10.41
N LEU A 404 -4.73 -6.35 9.56
CA LEU A 404 -5.53 -6.23 8.34
C LEU A 404 -7.01 -6.54 8.61
N GLY A 405 -7.88 -5.56 8.36
CA GLY A 405 -9.32 -5.70 8.59
C GLY A 405 -9.99 -6.60 7.55
N PHE A 406 -10.95 -7.42 7.96
CA PHE A 406 -11.74 -8.24 7.04
C PHE A 406 -13.20 -8.36 7.49
N THR A 407 -14.07 -8.73 6.55
CA THR A 407 -15.54 -8.83 6.79
C THR A 407 -16.12 -10.22 6.57
N SER A 408 -15.34 -11.16 6.02
CA SER A 408 -15.78 -12.52 5.72
C SER A 408 -14.71 -13.56 6.04
N TRP A 409 -15.13 -14.67 6.65
CA TRP A 409 -14.28 -15.82 6.99
C TRP A 409 -13.94 -16.73 5.79
N THR A 410 -14.52 -16.46 4.62
CA THR A 410 -14.38 -17.32 3.43
C THR A 410 -12.92 -17.50 3.02
N ALA A 411 -12.12 -16.43 3.07
CA ALA A 411 -10.69 -16.47 2.74
C ALA A 411 -9.86 -17.37 3.68
N PHE A 412 -10.38 -17.65 4.87
CA PHE A 412 -9.71 -18.41 5.93
C PHE A 412 -10.32 -19.81 6.14
N GLY A 413 -11.16 -20.28 5.21
CA GLY A 413 -11.78 -21.61 5.27
C GLY A 413 -12.84 -21.78 6.36
N GLY A 414 -13.31 -20.68 6.97
CA GLY A 414 -14.29 -20.70 8.06
C GLY A 414 -13.85 -19.90 9.29
N GLN A 415 -14.70 -19.90 10.31
CA GLN A 415 -14.46 -19.15 11.55
C GLN A 415 -13.25 -19.72 12.31
N GLN A 416 -12.32 -18.83 12.65
CA GLN A 416 -11.10 -19.16 13.40
C GLN A 416 -11.21 -18.72 14.87
N PRO A 417 -10.38 -19.26 15.78
CA PRO A 417 -10.26 -18.76 17.15
C PRO A 417 -9.82 -17.29 17.16
N VAL A 418 -10.54 -16.45 17.91
CA VAL A 418 -10.25 -15.00 18.03
C VAL A 418 -9.78 -14.64 19.43
N THR A 419 -8.84 -13.69 19.51
CA THR A 419 -8.47 -13.02 20.76
C THR A 419 -9.18 -11.68 20.84
N VAL A 420 -9.92 -11.43 21.91
CA VAL A 420 -10.58 -10.14 22.12
C VAL A 420 -9.54 -9.10 22.53
N VAL A 421 -9.58 -7.93 21.90
CA VAL A 421 -8.71 -6.77 22.20
C VAL A 421 -9.55 -5.49 22.23
N ASP A 422 -9.05 -4.45 22.90
CA ASP A 422 -9.70 -3.13 22.90
C ASP A 422 -9.48 -2.43 21.54
N ASP A 423 -10.48 -1.67 21.07
CA ASP A 423 -10.35 -0.93 19.80
C ASP A 423 -9.25 0.14 19.87
N ALA A 424 -9.02 0.72 21.05
CA ALA A 424 -7.91 1.65 21.26
C ALA A 424 -6.55 0.96 21.12
N THR A 425 -6.43 -0.33 21.44
CA THR A 425 -5.21 -1.11 21.23
C THR A 425 -4.92 -1.24 19.73
N LEU A 426 -5.94 -1.57 18.93
CA LEU A 426 -5.81 -1.67 17.48
C LEU A 426 -5.47 -0.32 16.83
N ALA A 427 -5.99 0.79 17.37
CA ALA A 427 -5.74 2.13 16.85
C ALA A 427 -4.40 2.74 17.33
N ALA A 428 -3.90 2.35 18.50
CA ALA A 428 -2.64 2.86 19.05
C ALA A 428 -1.42 2.25 18.38
N CYS A 429 -1.59 1.10 17.72
CA CYS A 429 -0.53 0.37 17.03
C CYS A 429 0.68 0.01 17.93
N ASP A 430 0.42 -0.14 19.22
CA ASP A 430 1.41 -0.63 20.19
C ASP A 430 1.64 -2.12 19.94
N HIS A 431 2.87 -2.51 19.64
CA HIS A 431 3.25 -3.85 19.15
C HIS A 431 2.53 -4.28 17.85
N LEU A 432 2.11 -3.33 17.00
CA LEU A 432 1.52 -3.59 15.67
C LEU A 432 2.18 -2.71 14.60
N LEU A 433 2.15 -3.16 13.35
CA LEU A 433 2.67 -2.44 12.19
C LEU A 433 1.52 -1.88 11.34
N CYS A 434 1.05 -0.69 11.68
CA CYS A 434 -0.07 -0.04 11.00
C CYS A 434 0.33 0.83 9.80
N SER A 435 1.62 1.09 9.59
CA SER A 435 2.02 1.95 8.48
C SER A 435 1.80 1.29 7.13
N ALA A 436 1.49 2.12 6.13
CA ALA A 436 1.43 1.72 4.73
C ALA A 436 2.69 0.92 4.33
N PHE A 437 2.52 -0.10 3.49
CA PHE A 437 3.58 -1.02 3.09
C PHE A 437 3.37 -1.52 1.66
N GLY A 438 4.37 -2.21 1.13
CA GLY A 438 4.30 -2.76 -0.23
C GLY A 438 5.68 -2.87 -0.87
N ARG A 439 5.70 -2.90 -2.20
CA ARG A 439 6.92 -3.07 -2.98
C ARG A 439 6.83 -2.43 -4.36
N LEU A 440 7.93 -1.82 -4.80
CA LEU A 440 8.18 -1.54 -6.21
C LEU A 440 8.71 -2.80 -6.90
N ASP A 441 7.91 -3.38 -7.80
CA ASP A 441 8.26 -4.64 -8.48
C ASP A 441 9.12 -4.41 -9.71
N ALA A 442 8.77 -3.41 -10.53
CA ALA A 442 9.49 -3.14 -11.77
C ALA A 442 9.47 -1.66 -12.18
N VAL A 443 10.54 -1.26 -12.85
CA VAL A 443 10.67 0.02 -13.54
C VAL A 443 11.13 -0.26 -14.96
N THR A 444 10.29 0.06 -15.94
CA THR A 444 10.59 -0.18 -17.36
C THR A 444 10.71 1.15 -18.09
N ALA A 445 11.84 1.40 -18.75
CA ALA A 445 11.99 2.57 -19.61
C ALA A 445 10.97 2.50 -20.76
N VAL A 446 10.28 3.60 -21.01
CA VAL A 446 9.36 3.75 -22.15
C VAL A 446 9.72 5.04 -22.91
N PRO A 447 9.29 5.20 -24.17
CA PRO A 447 9.51 6.44 -24.90
C PRO A 447 9.03 7.67 -24.10
N GLY A 448 9.94 8.61 -23.81
CA GLY A 448 9.65 9.83 -23.05
C GLY A 448 9.41 9.64 -21.56
N GLY A 449 9.79 8.49 -20.97
CA GLY A 449 9.50 8.24 -19.56
C GLY A 449 9.89 6.86 -19.02
N ALA A 450 9.21 6.47 -17.95
CA ALA A 450 9.27 5.13 -17.37
C ALA A 450 7.87 4.67 -16.96
N THR A 451 7.62 3.36 -16.96
CA THR A 451 6.45 2.76 -16.30
C THR A 451 6.91 2.11 -15.00
N LEU A 452 6.28 2.50 -13.90
CA LEU A 452 6.51 1.93 -12.58
C LEU A 452 5.32 1.03 -12.23
N SER A 453 5.61 -0.19 -11.76
CA SER A 453 4.60 -1.12 -11.29
C SER A 453 5.00 -1.78 -9.99
N GLY A 454 4.02 -2.06 -9.14
CA GLY A 454 4.23 -2.67 -7.84
C GLY A 454 2.91 -2.92 -7.13
N TRP A 455 2.96 -2.98 -5.81
CA TRP A 455 1.76 -3.03 -4.97
C TRP A 455 1.97 -2.23 -3.68
N ALA A 456 0.87 -1.78 -3.10
CA ALA A 456 0.83 -1.04 -1.85
C ALA A 456 -0.47 -1.33 -1.11
N ASP A 457 -0.39 -1.37 0.21
CA ASP A 457 -1.52 -1.60 1.12
C ASP A 457 -1.31 -0.81 2.42
N ASP A 458 -2.38 -0.61 3.17
CA ASP A 458 -2.37 0.11 4.44
C ASP A 458 -3.43 -0.49 5.39
N PRO A 459 -3.03 -1.01 6.55
CA PRO A 459 -3.94 -1.57 7.57
C PRO A 459 -5.07 -0.64 8.02
N ASP A 460 -4.91 0.67 7.89
CA ASP A 460 -5.91 1.65 8.35
C ASP A 460 -7.06 1.86 7.36
N THR A 461 -6.99 1.29 6.15
CA THR A 461 -8.03 1.45 5.11
C THR A 461 -8.30 0.17 4.31
N GLY A 462 -9.58 -0.11 4.05
CA GLY A 462 -9.98 -1.15 3.10
C GLY A 462 -9.88 -0.72 1.62
N ASP A 463 -9.88 0.59 1.37
CA ASP A 463 -9.81 1.18 0.03
C ASP A 463 -8.37 1.21 -0.51
N PRO A 464 -8.17 1.14 -1.84
CA PRO A 464 -6.85 1.25 -2.46
C PRO A 464 -6.10 2.54 -2.09
N VAL A 465 -4.90 2.39 -1.53
CA VAL A 465 -4.04 3.52 -1.16
C VAL A 465 -3.49 4.27 -2.37
N GLN A 466 -3.12 5.54 -2.17
CA GLN A 466 -2.44 6.33 -3.19
C GLN A 466 -0.93 6.09 -3.13
N VAL A 467 -0.31 5.97 -4.29
CA VAL A 467 1.14 5.81 -4.46
C VAL A 467 1.72 7.05 -5.13
N SER A 468 2.61 7.76 -4.42
CA SER A 468 3.44 8.84 -4.94
C SER A 468 4.54 8.25 -5.83
N LEU A 469 4.62 8.72 -7.07
CA LEU A 469 5.70 8.37 -7.99
C LEU A 469 6.63 9.58 -8.12
N GLU A 470 7.90 9.37 -7.77
CA GLU A 470 8.92 10.40 -7.66
C GLU A 470 10.03 10.18 -8.68
N SER A 471 10.60 11.26 -9.20
CA SER A 471 11.84 11.29 -9.99
C SER A 471 12.81 12.24 -9.31
N ASP A 472 14.02 11.77 -9.03
CA ASP A 472 15.12 12.55 -8.45
C ASP A 472 14.69 13.32 -7.17
N GLY A 473 13.85 12.67 -6.35
CA GLY A 473 13.32 13.23 -5.10
C GLY A 473 12.08 14.13 -5.26
N VAL A 474 11.58 14.35 -6.48
CA VAL A 474 10.41 15.19 -6.74
C VAL A 474 9.22 14.34 -7.19
N ARG A 475 8.05 14.54 -6.59
CA ARG A 475 6.81 13.86 -7.00
C ARG A 475 6.41 14.31 -8.42
N VAL A 476 6.34 13.37 -9.34
CA VAL A 476 5.98 13.61 -10.76
C VAL A 476 4.57 13.09 -11.10
N ALA A 477 4.07 12.12 -10.34
CA ALA A 477 2.71 11.59 -10.50
C ALA A 477 2.20 10.94 -9.21
N THR A 478 0.92 10.60 -9.21
CA THR A 478 0.28 9.76 -8.19
C THR A 478 -0.58 8.70 -8.89
N SER A 479 -0.64 7.50 -8.32
CA SER A 479 -1.46 6.40 -8.84
C SER A 479 -2.18 5.69 -7.70
N PRO A 480 -3.49 5.35 -7.82
CA PRO A 480 -4.12 4.44 -6.90
C PRO A 480 -3.53 3.03 -7.04
N ALA A 481 -3.46 2.30 -5.94
CA ALA A 481 -3.08 0.89 -5.89
C ALA A 481 -4.26 -0.03 -6.21
N SER A 482 -5.01 0.23 -7.28
CA SER A 482 -6.26 -0.47 -7.60
C SER A 482 -6.15 -1.63 -8.60
N VAL A 483 -4.96 -1.90 -9.13
CA VAL A 483 -4.71 -3.04 -10.05
C VAL A 483 -4.83 -4.35 -9.29
N SER A 484 -5.46 -5.37 -9.89
CA SER A 484 -5.63 -6.67 -9.26
C SER A 484 -4.30 -7.40 -9.06
N ARG A 485 -4.06 -7.89 -7.84
CA ARG A 485 -2.92 -8.67 -7.36
C ARG A 485 -3.41 -9.83 -6.48
N PRO A 486 -3.97 -10.90 -7.09
CA PRO A 486 -4.44 -12.07 -6.34
C PRO A 486 -3.32 -12.77 -5.57
N ASP A 487 -2.07 -12.65 -6.03
CA ASP A 487 -0.88 -13.16 -5.36
C ASP A 487 -0.59 -12.44 -4.03
N VAL A 488 -0.85 -11.13 -3.98
CA VAL A 488 -0.74 -10.33 -2.74
C VAL A 488 -1.91 -10.66 -1.81
N ASP A 489 -3.11 -10.77 -2.36
CA ASP A 489 -4.32 -11.14 -1.60
C ASP A 489 -4.24 -12.56 -1.01
N ALA A 490 -3.59 -13.50 -1.69
CA ALA A 490 -3.37 -14.85 -1.17
C ALA A 490 -2.49 -14.89 0.08
N VAL A 491 -1.71 -13.83 0.34
CA VAL A 491 -0.82 -13.71 1.52
C VAL A 491 -1.46 -12.87 2.62
N TYR A 492 -2.11 -11.77 2.25
CA TYR A 492 -2.58 -10.76 3.19
C TYR A 492 -4.10 -10.75 3.40
N HIS A 493 -4.87 -11.39 2.50
CA HIS A 493 -6.32 -11.52 2.59
C HIS A 493 -7.08 -10.19 2.80
N HIS A 494 -6.54 -9.10 2.25
CA HIS A 494 -7.08 -7.75 2.38
C HIS A 494 -7.73 -7.25 1.08
N GLY A 495 -7.90 -8.14 0.10
CA GLY A 495 -8.49 -7.87 -1.22
C GLY A 495 -7.44 -7.70 -2.32
N ALA A 496 -7.75 -8.17 -3.53
CA ALA A 496 -6.82 -8.16 -4.65
C ALA A 496 -6.51 -6.76 -5.23
N ALA A 497 -7.32 -5.73 -4.97
CA ALA A 497 -7.09 -4.39 -5.52
C ALA A 497 -5.99 -3.64 -4.72
N ARG A 498 -4.73 -4.06 -4.90
CA ARG A 498 -3.54 -3.54 -4.19
C ARG A 498 -2.35 -3.23 -5.11
N GLY A 499 -2.46 -3.51 -6.40
CA GLY A 499 -1.40 -3.23 -7.37
C GLY A 499 -1.44 -1.81 -7.92
N PHE A 500 -0.31 -1.27 -8.33
CA PHE A 500 -0.25 -0.05 -9.13
C PHE A 500 0.57 -0.28 -10.40
N SER A 501 0.22 0.43 -11.48
CA SER A 501 1.01 0.48 -12.71
C SER A 501 0.73 1.80 -13.41
N ALA A 502 1.74 2.67 -13.48
CA ALA A 502 1.58 3.99 -14.08
C ALA A 502 2.85 4.44 -14.82
N ALA A 503 2.63 5.10 -15.96
CA ALA A 503 3.68 5.73 -16.73
C ALA A 503 3.93 7.15 -16.20
N VAL A 504 5.20 7.48 -15.97
CA VAL A 504 5.68 8.82 -15.63
C VAL A 504 6.45 9.38 -16.82
N THR A 505 6.15 10.63 -17.18
CA THR A 505 6.92 11.37 -18.18
C THR A 505 8.22 11.83 -17.55
N LEU A 506 9.35 11.47 -18.14
CA LEU A 506 10.68 11.83 -17.65
C LEU A 506 11.50 12.43 -18.80
N PRO A 507 12.36 13.43 -18.52
CA PRO A 507 13.40 13.82 -19.44
C PRO A 507 14.28 12.64 -19.88
N SER A 508 15.01 12.82 -20.98
CA SER A 508 16.08 11.88 -21.33
C SER A 508 17.26 12.03 -20.37
N GLY A 509 17.83 10.91 -19.95
CA GLY A 509 18.92 10.87 -18.99
C GLY A 509 18.72 9.76 -17.98
N THR A 510 19.66 9.66 -17.05
CA THR A 510 19.54 8.81 -15.88
C THR A 510 18.65 9.48 -14.86
N HIS A 511 17.59 8.81 -14.44
CA HIS A 511 16.71 9.27 -13.39
C HIS A 511 16.63 8.22 -12.29
N GLN A 512 16.66 8.65 -11.03
CA GLN A 512 16.27 7.79 -9.92
C GLN A 512 14.77 7.93 -9.73
N VAL A 513 14.02 6.88 -10.02
CA VAL A 513 12.57 6.86 -9.80
C VAL A 513 12.22 6.04 -8.58
N CYS A 514 11.29 6.54 -7.77
CA CYS A 514 10.86 5.92 -6.52
C CYS A 514 9.35 5.85 -6.43
N ALA A 515 8.83 4.86 -5.72
CA ALA A 515 7.42 4.77 -5.36
C ALA A 515 7.26 4.85 -3.83
N ARG A 516 6.36 5.70 -3.34
CA ARG A 516 5.98 5.79 -1.93
C ARG A 516 4.49 5.58 -1.73
N ALA A 517 4.09 4.67 -0.87
CA ALA A 517 2.70 4.58 -0.43
C ALA A 517 2.39 5.75 0.50
N ILE A 518 1.27 6.43 0.27
CA ILE A 518 0.80 7.54 1.10
C ILE A 518 -0.05 6.93 2.22
N GLY A 519 0.44 7.03 3.45
CA GLY A 519 -0.25 6.54 4.65
C GLY A 519 -1.62 7.17 4.86
N VAL A 520 -2.57 6.37 5.33
CA VAL A 520 -3.97 6.72 5.53
C VAL A 520 -4.31 6.59 7.01
N GLY A 521 -3.90 7.57 7.82
CA GLY A 521 -4.15 7.55 9.25
C GLY A 521 -3.56 8.79 9.90
N ALA A 522 -4.08 9.19 11.07
CA ALA A 522 -3.56 10.35 11.77
C ALA A 522 -2.14 10.05 12.29
N GLY A 523 -1.13 10.60 11.61
CA GLY A 523 0.28 10.43 11.96
C GLY A 523 1.01 9.32 11.21
N ASP A 524 0.37 8.64 10.25
CA ASP A 524 1.03 7.60 9.44
C ASP A 524 1.93 8.24 8.36
N PRO A 525 3.27 8.04 8.40
CA PRO A 525 4.16 8.57 7.37
C PRO A 525 4.04 7.83 6.05
N SER A 526 4.37 8.50 4.94
CA SER A 526 4.46 7.82 3.64
C SER A 526 5.66 6.86 3.57
N THR A 527 5.41 5.59 3.25
CA THR A 527 6.42 4.52 3.21
C THR A 527 7.07 4.40 1.84
N LEU A 528 8.40 4.32 1.80
CA LEU A 528 9.15 4.05 0.56
C LEU A 528 9.04 2.57 0.18
N LEU A 529 8.48 2.31 -1.00
CA LEU A 529 8.27 0.95 -1.54
C LEU A 529 9.49 0.45 -2.33
N GLY A 530 10.32 1.37 -2.80
CA GLY A 530 11.56 1.10 -3.53
C GLY A 530 11.93 2.23 -4.49
N CYS A 531 13.16 2.17 -4.97
CA CYS A 531 13.67 3.05 -6.02
C CYS A 531 14.44 2.22 -7.06
N ALA A 532 14.48 2.69 -8.29
CA ALA A 532 15.34 2.15 -9.33
C ALA A 532 15.92 3.29 -10.19
N SER A 533 17.12 3.07 -10.73
CA SER A 533 17.66 3.95 -11.78
C SER A 533 17.11 3.53 -13.13
N VAL A 534 16.60 4.49 -13.90
CA VAL A 534 16.13 4.27 -15.26
C VAL A 534 16.87 5.19 -16.22
N GLN A 535 17.35 4.61 -17.33
CA GLN A 535 17.93 5.37 -18.44
C GLN A 535 16.83 5.66 -19.46
N VAL A 536 16.46 6.92 -19.59
CA VAL A 536 15.52 7.38 -20.59
C VAL A 536 16.32 7.84 -21.81
N SER A 537 16.27 7.07 -22.90
CA SER A 537 17.05 7.36 -24.11
C SER A 537 16.50 8.57 -24.86
N ALA A 538 17.39 9.44 -25.35
CA ALA A 538 17.04 10.45 -26.36
C ALA A 538 16.96 9.80 -27.75
N GLY A 539 16.09 10.32 -28.63
CA GLY A 539 15.93 9.81 -29.99
C GLY A 539 16.62 10.66 -31.06
N SER A 540 16.95 10.04 -32.20
CA SER A 540 17.48 10.72 -33.40
C SER A 540 16.41 10.95 -34.45
N THR A 541 16.41 12.14 -35.07
CA THR A 541 15.49 12.48 -36.15
C THR A 541 16.01 11.93 -37.47
N VAL A 542 15.28 11.02 -38.08
CA VAL A 542 15.52 10.50 -39.42
C VAL A 542 14.56 11.19 -40.38
N THR A 543 15.10 11.80 -41.44
CA THR A 543 14.30 12.38 -42.50
C THR A 543 13.98 11.36 -43.57
N VAL A 544 12.84 11.55 -44.24
CA VAL A 544 12.43 10.72 -45.38
C VAL A 544 12.04 11.62 -46.54
N ALA A 545 11.98 11.05 -47.75
CA ALA A 545 11.32 11.73 -48.86
C ALA A 545 9.84 11.96 -48.49
N PRO A 546 9.29 13.19 -48.65
CA PRO A 546 7.92 13.47 -48.24
C PRO A 546 6.92 12.52 -48.88
N ALA A 547 6.09 11.86 -48.07
CA ALA A 547 5.17 10.83 -48.53
C ALA A 547 3.78 10.98 -47.91
N ARG A 548 2.73 11.04 -48.74
CA ARG A 548 1.35 11.08 -48.26
C ARG A 548 0.91 9.71 -47.76
N ILE A 549 0.48 9.65 -46.49
CA ILE A 549 0.02 8.40 -45.86
C ILE A 549 -1.49 8.39 -45.58
N VAL A 550 -2.14 9.56 -45.59
CA VAL A 550 -3.58 9.72 -45.38
C VAL A 550 -4.12 10.83 -46.29
N ASP A 551 -5.25 10.56 -46.93
CA ASP A 551 -6.06 11.57 -47.62
C ASP A 551 -7.53 11.17 -47.55
N THR A 552 -8.29 11.84 -46.67
CA THR A 552 -9.69 11.44 -46.46
C THR A 552 -10.62 11.81 -47.62
N ARG A 553 -10.12 12.54 -48.62
CA ARG A 553 -10.87 12.85 -49.85
C ARG A 553 -10.87 11.67 -50.81
N THR A 554 -9.81 10.88 -50.81
CA THR A 554 -9.61 9.76 -51.75
C THR A 554 -9.75 8.39 -51.10
N GLY A 555 -9.77 8.32 -49.77
CA GLY A 555 -9.76 7.05 -49.03
C GLY A 555 -8.35 6.56 -48.66
N LEU A 556 -7.30 7.29 -49.07
CA LEU A 556 -5.92 6.89 -48.85
C LEU A 556 -5.64 6.70 -47.36
N GLY A 557 -4.97 5.61 -47.03
CA GLY A 557 -4.62 5.25 -45.65
C GLY A 557 -5.73 4.54 -44.89
N GLY A 558 -6.85 4.19 -45.54
CA GLY A 558 -7.99 3.49 -44.96
C GLY A 558 -9.01 4.42 -44.28
N GLN A 559 -8.93 5.73 -44.56
CA GLN A 559 -9.81 6.75 -44.01
C GLN A 559 -10.54 7.44 -45.17
N SER A 560 -11.88 7.37 -45.20
CA SER A 560 -12.70 7.97 -46.25
C SER A 560 -13.77 8.88 -45.66
N GLY A 561 -14.02 10.00 -46.32
CA GLY A 561 -15.02 10.98 -45.91
C GLY A 561 -14.49 12.06 -44.96
N ALA A 562 -15.28 13.12 -44.78
CA ALA A 562 -14.91 14.20 -43.89
C ALA A 562 -15.05 13.78 -42.42
N THR A 563 -14.08 14.18 -41.59
CA THR A 563 -14.11 13.99 -40.14
C THR A 563 -15.15 14.93 -39.53
N GLY A 564 -16.17 14.37 -38.87
CA GLY A 564 -17.27 15.13 -38.27
C GLY A 564 -16.88 15.99 -37.06
N PRO A 565 -17.81 16.85 -36.58
CA PRO A 565 -17.57 17.73 -35.43
C PRO A 565 -17.33 16.93 -34.16
N GLY A 566 -16.29 17.28 -33.41
CA GLY A 566 -15.93 16.58 -32.17
C GLY A 566 -15.48 15.12 -32.38
N ARG A 567 -15.21 14.69 -33.62
CA ARG A 567 -14.74 13.35 -33.93
C ARG A 567 -13.22 13.29 -34.05
N THR A 568 -12.69 12.09 -33.79
CA THR A 568 -11.27 11.77 -33.94
C THR A 568 -11.09 10.77 -35.07
N THR A 569 -10.11 11.03 -35.93
CA THR A 569 -9.63 10.12 -36.97
C THR A 569 -8.31 9.51 -36.48
N THR A 570 -8.26 8.18 -36.38
CA THR A 570 -7.06 7.47 -35.95
C THR A 570 -6.34 6.89 -37.16
N VAL A 571 -5.04 7.15 -37.27
CA VAL A 571 -4.24 6.78 -38.44
C VAL A 571 -2.99 6.02 -38.00
N THR A 572 -2.66 4.97 -38.76
CA THR A 572 -1.40 4.23 -38.58
C THR A 572 -0.29 4.98 -39.30
N VAL A 573 0.81 5.26 -38.59
CA VAL A 573 1.96 5.99 -39.14
C VAL A 573 3.20 5.13 -39.29
N THR A 574 3.42 4.17 -38.39
CA THR A 574 4.56 3.24 -38.53
C THR A 574 4.31 2.27 -39.67
N GLY A 575 5.39 1.84 -40.33
CA GLY A 575 5.32 0.98 -41.51
C GLY A 575 4.77 1.67 -42.77
N ARG A 576 4.64 3.00 -42.79
CA ARG A 576 4.11 3.77 -43.93
C ARG A 576 5.02 4.95 -44.28
N GLY A 577 5.06 5.33 -45.55
CA GLY A 577 5.73 6.56 -46.00
C GLY A 577 7.21 6.67 -45.58
N GLY A 578 7.92 5.54 -45.50
CA GLY A 578 9.32 5.48 -45.06
C GLY A 578 9.54 5.38 -43.54
N VAL A 579 8.47 5.42 -42.73
CA VAL A 579 8.56 5.22 -41.27
C VAL A 579 8.68 3.72 -40.95
N PRO A 580 9.67 3.28 -40.15
CA PRO A 580 9.78 1.89 -39.71
C PRO A 580 8.56 1.40 -38.94
N ALA A 581 8.32 0.09 -38.95
CA ALA A 581 7.20 -0.52 -38.22
C ALA A 581 7.38 -0.47 -36.69
N THR A 582 8.63 -0.53 -36.21
CA THR A 582 9.01 -0.60 -34.80
C THR A 582 10.15 0.37 -34.47
N GLY A 583 10.39 0.64 -33.19
CA GLY A 583 11.50 1.49 -32.74
C GLY A 583 11.29 3.00 -32.94
N VAL A 584 10.10 3.41 -33.39
CA VAL A 584 9.73 4.82 -33.59
C VAL A 584 9.04 5.38 -32.35
N THR A 585 9.53 6.51 -31.84
CA THR A 585 9.02 7.19 -30.64
C THR A 585 8.19 8.42 -30.97
N ALA A 586 8.50 9.09 -32.08
CA ALA A 586 7.74 10.24 -32.59
C ALA A 586 7.80 10.30 -34.12
N VAL A 587 6.89 11.07 -34.71
CA VAL A 587 6.83 11.34 -36.14
C VAL A 587 6.81 12.84 -36.40
N VAL A 588 7.43 13.24 -37.51
CA VAL A 588 7.39 14.60 -38.04
C VAL A 588 6.51 14.58 -39.27
N LEU A 589 5.36 15.26 -39.19
CA LEU A 589 4.29 15.19 -40.18
C LEU A 589 3.90 16.58 -40.64
N ASN A 590 3.62 16.75 -41.92
CA ASN A 590 2.88 17.90 -42.40
C ASN A 590 1.39 17.53 -42.44
N VAL A 591 0.59 18.14 -41.56
CA VAL A 591 -0.83 17.84 -41.42
C VAL A 591 -1.64 18.98 -42.01
N THR A 592 -2.54 18.66 -42.94
CA THR A 592 -3.38 19.63 -43.64
C THR A 592 -4.86 19.39 -43.36
N VAL A 593 -5.56 20.46 -42.99
CA VAL A 593 -7.03 20.52 -43.01
C VAL A 593 -7.48 21.16 -44.32
N THR A 594 -8.50 20.59 -44.97
CA THR A 594 -9.15 21.16 -46.16
C THR A 594 -10.66 20.91 -46.13
N GLY A 595 -11.43 21.65 -46.93
CA GLY A 595 -12.89 21.49 -47.01
C GLY A 595 -13.63 21.75 -45.70
N ALA A 596 -13.08 22.61 -44.83
CA ALA A 596 -13.68 22.90 -43.53
C ALA A 596 -15.03 23.61 -43.68
N THR A 597 -16.11 23.05 -43.12
CA THR A 597 -17.45 23.68 -43.18
C THR A 597 -17.70 24.68 -42.05
N ARG A 598 -16.90 24.61 -40.97
CA ARG A 598 -16.90 25.57 -39.85
C ARG A 598 -15.46 25.86 -39.44
N SER A 599 -15.20 27.08 -38.97
CA SER A 599 -13.91 27.41 -38.36
C SER A 599 -13.67 26.56 -37.10
N GLY A 600 -12.41 26.24 -36.83
CA GLY A 600 -12.04 25.45 -35.66
C GLY A 600 -10.54 25.18 -35.58
N TYR A 601 -10.20 24.04 -34.98
CA TYR A 601 -8.82 23.61 -34.78
C TYR A 601 -8.68 22.10 -34.90
N LEU A 602 -7.45 21.66 -35.16
CA LEU A 602 -7.06 20.26 -35.13
C LEU A 602 -6.10 20.01 -33.96
N THR A 603 -6.31 18.92 -33.23
CA THR A 603 -5.37 18.43 -32.21
C THR A 603 -4.85 17.05 -32.62
N VAL A 604 -3.54 16.90 -32.63
CA VAL A 604 -2.81 15.69 -33.02
C VAL A 604 -2.10 15.12 -31.80
N TYR A 605 -2.32 13.84 -31.50
CA TYR A 605 -1.80 13.21 -30.28
C TYR A 605 -1.65 11.69 -30.44
N PRO A 606 -0.81 11.00 -29.64
CA PRO A 606 -0.67 9.54 -29.69
C PRO A 606 -2.01 8.84 -29.43
N ALA A 607 -2.32 7.82 -30.22
CA ALA A 607 -3.53 7.02 -30.03
C ALA A 607 -3.51 6.31 -28.67
N GLY A 608 -4.68 6.16 -28.05
CA GLY A 608 -4.82 5.55 -26.71
C GLY A 608 -4.40 6.45 -25.54
N ARG A 609 -3.98 7.71 -25.78
CA ARG A 609 -3.69 8.68 -24.73
C ARG A 609 -4.78 9.75 -24.62
N ALA A 610 -4.84 10.39 -23.45
CA ALA A 610 -5.73 11.52 -23.22
C ALA A 610 -5.41 12.68 -24.18
N ARG A 611 -6.45 13.28 -24.78
CA ARG A 611 -6.30 14.39 -25.72
C ARG A 611 -5.74 15.63 -25.01
N PRO A 612 -4.62 16.21 -25.48
CA PRO A 612 -4.12 17.49 -24.98
C PRO A 612 -5.11 18.64 -25.22
N LYS A 613 -4.99 19.72 -24.44
CA LYS A 613 -5.76 20.95 -24.67
C LYS A 613 -5.18 21.84 -25.78
N ALA A 614 -3.97 21.53 -26.25
CA ALA A 614 -3.30 22.28 -27.30
C ALA A 614 -3.90 21.97 -28.69
N SER A 615 -3.93 22.97 -29.55
CA SER A 615 -4.23 22.82 -30.99
C SER A 615 -2.93 22.81 -31.77
N ASN A 616 -2.82 21.95 -32.79
CA ASN A 616 -1.68 21.95 -33.71
C ASN A 616 -1.88 22.96 -34.84
N LEU A 617 -3.08 23.06 -35.40
CA LEU A 617 -3.39 24.07 -36.42
C LEU A 617 -4.82 24.60 -36.26
N ASN A 618 -5.02 25.83 -36.70
CA ASN A 618 -6.32 26.52 -36.69
C ASN A 618 -6.75 26.82 -38.13
N PHE A 619 -8.04 26.73 -38.40
CA PHE A 619 -8.59 26.90 -39.75
C PHE A 619 -9.91 27.67 -39.72
N ALA A 620 -10.16 28.43 -40.79
CA ALA A 620 -11.43 29.06 -41.09
C ALA A 620 -12.28 28.22 -42.06
N VAL A 621 -13.55 28.61 -42.24
CA VAL A 621 -14.45 28.01 -43.24
C VAL A 621 -13.82 28.06 -44.64
N GLY A 622 -13.84 26.94 -45.36
CA GLY A 622 -13.32 26.78 -46.72
C GLY A 622 -11.79 26.82 -46.83
N GLN A 623 -11.07 27.05 -45.73
CA GLN A 623 -9.62 27.21 -45.77
C GLN A 623 -8.92 25.85 -45.93
N THR A 624 -7.84 25.84 -46.71
CA THR A 624 -6.88 24.74 -46.73
C THR A 624 -5.59 25.17 -46.04
N VAL A 625 -5.23 24.53 -44.93
CA VAL A 625 -4.12 24.96 -44.06
C VAL A 625 -3.26 23.78 -43.62
N PRO A 626 -1.97 23.77 -43.96
CA PRO A 626 -0.98 22.85 -43.41
C PRO A 626 -0.32 23.42 -42.14
N ASN A 627 0.17 22.55 -41.26
CA ASN A 627 1.20 22.86 -40.27
C ASN A 627 2.11 21.63 -40.06
N LEU A 628 3.40 21.85 -39.83
CA LEU A 628 4.30 20.78 -39.38
C LEU A 628 4.00 20.39 -37.94
N VAL A 629 4.02 19.09 -37.66
CA VAL A 629 3.68 18.51 -36.36
C VAL A 629 4.77 17.53 -35.96
N LEU A 630 5.35 17.76 -34.78
CA LEU A 630 6.12 16.75 -34.04
C LEU A 630 5.17 16.11 -33.01
N ALA A 631 4.91 14.82 -33.14
CA ALA A 631 4.01 14.10 -32.23
C ALA A 631 4.56 12.73 -31.85
N THR A 632 4.41 12.35 -30.58
CA THR A 632 4.70 10.99 -30.12
C THR A 632 3.74 9.98 -30.74
N VAL A 633 4.21 8.75 -30.92
CA VAL A 633 3.42 7.65 -31.50
C VAL A 633 2.80 6.80 -30.38
N GLY A 634 1.53 6.38 -30.54
CA GLY A 634 0.88 5.45 -29.62
C GLY A 634 1.46 4.04 -29.69
N SER A 635 1.12 3.17 -28.73
CA SER A 635 1.69 1.82 -28.58
C SER A 635 1.55 0.93 -29.82
N ASN A 636 0.54 1.16 -30.66
CA ASN A 636 0.27 0.39 -31.88
C ASN A 636 0.77 1.10 -33.15
N GLY A 637 1.67 2.08 -33.04
CA GLY A 637 2.14 2.81 -34.22
C GLY A 637 1.14 3.83 -34.77
N GLN A 638 0.16 4.22 -33.94
CA GLN A 638 -0.98 5.03 -34.36
C GLN A 638 -1.02 6.40 -33.68
N MET A 639 -1.67 7.34 -34.35
CA MET A 639 -1.93 8.70 -33.87
C MET A 639 -3.41 9.05 -34.08
N SER A 640 -3.88 10.00 -33.30
CA SER A 640 -5.25 10.51 -33.30
C SER A 640 -5.28 11.98 -33.73
N LEU A 641 -6.16 12.30 -34.67
CA LEU A 641 -6.40 13.64 -35.19
C LEU A 641 -7.84 14.05 -34.84
N TYR A 642 -8.00 14.96 -33.88
CA TYR A 642 -9.30 15.42 -33.38
C TYR A 642 -9.73 16.71 -34.06
N ASN A 643 -10.95 16.72 -34.62
CA ASN A 643 -11.61 17.90 -35.16
C ASN A 643 -12.37 18.65 -34.06
N GLY A 644 -11.84 19.81 -33.67
CA GLY A 644 -12.43 20.70 -32.66
C GLY A 644 -13.41 21.74 -33.21
N SER A 645 -13.86 21.62 -34.46
CA SER A 645 -14.87 22.51 -35.04
C SER A 645 -16.30 22.00 -34.82
N GLY A 646 -17.28 22.89 -35.01
CA GLY A 646 -18.70 22.54 -35.10
C GLY A 646 -19.12 22.04 -36.50
N GLY A 647 -18.17 21.72 -37.38
CA GLY A 647 -18.41 21.25 -38.73
C GLY A 647 -17.51 20.07 -39.11
N THR A 648 -17.48 19.76 -40.40
CA THR A 648 -16.70 18.68 -41.00
C THR A 648 -15.40 19.21 -41.60
N VAL A 649 -14.36 18.36 -41.61
CA VAL A 649 -13.06 18.65 -42.26
C VAL A 649 -12.52 17.43 -42.99
N HIS A 650 -11.79 17.64 -44.10
CA HIS A 650 -10.93 16.61 -44.67
C HIS A 650 -9.52 16.73 -44.12
N LEU A 651 -8.86 15.58 -43.96
CA LEU A 651 -7.51 15.50 -43.40
C LEU A 651 -6.56 14.91 -44.44
N VAL A 652 -5.41 15.56 -44.61
CA VAL A 652 -4.29 15.06 -45.40
C VAL A 652 -3.06 15.00 -44.49
N VAL A 653 -2.34 13.89 -44.50
CA VAL A 653 -1.15 13.68 -43.65
C VAL A 653 0.00 13.20 -44.52
N ASP A 654 1.05 14.02 -44.57
CA ASP A 654 2.30 13.71 -45.24
C ASP A 654 3.41 13.49 -44.21
N VAL A 655 4.21 12.43 -44.36
CA VAL A 655 5.39 12.16 -43.52
C VAL A 655 6.56 13.00 -44.02
N ALA A 656 7.26 13.67 -43.12
CA ALA A 656 8.53 14.36 -43.40
C ALA A 656 9.74 13.71 -42.70
N GLY A 657 9.49 12.98 -41.60
CA GLY A 657 10.52 12.26 -40.86
C GLY A 657 9.96 11.52 -39.64
N TYR A 658 10.83 10.83 -38.91
CA TYR A 658 10.50 10.11 -37.68
C TYR A 658 11.64 10.19 -36.67
N VAL A 659 11.34 9.91 -35.40
CA VAL A 659 12.30 9.84 -34.30
C VAL A 659 12.39 8.39 -33.84
N ILE A 660 13.60 7.82 -33.80
CA ILE A 660 13.85 6.48 -33.26
C ILE A 660 14.13 6.51 -31.76
N GLY A 661 13.78 5.45 -31.03
CA GLY A 661 14.09 5.28 -29.60
C GLY A 661 15.28 4.35 -29.38
N GLY A 662 16.01 4.55 -28.28
CA GLY A 662 17.26 3.82 -27.99
C GLY A 662 18.52 4.53 -28.49
N SER A 663 19.69 4.09 -28.03
CA SER A 663 20.96 4.81 -28.21
C SER A 663 21.33 5.04 -29.68
N ALA A 664 21.37 6.31 -30.06
CA ALA A 664 22.25 6.82 -31.11
C ALA A 664 23.24 7.78 -30.46
N VAL A 665 24.48 7.34 -30.41
CA VAL A 665 25.68 8.16 -30.50
C VAL A 665 25.58 9.04 -31.80
N VAL A 666 25.87 10.40 -31.93
CA VAL A 666 26.16 11.58 -32.93
C VAL A 666 25.33 12.05 -34.18
N ALA A 667 25.65 11.70 -35.42
CA ALA A 667 24.83 12.00 -36.62
C ALA A 667 23.32 11.60 -36.55
N GLY A 668 22.48 12.35 -37.27
CA GLY A 668 21.02 12.39 -37.06
C GLY A 668 20.58 13.38 -35.97
N SER A 669 21.52 14.06 -35.32
CA SER A 669 21.25 15.18 -34.41
C SER A 669 20.63 16.36 -35.15
N THR A 670 19.48 16.84 -34.66
CA THR A 670 18.90 18.12 -35.10
C THR A 670 19.57 19.22 -34.29
N LEU A 671 20.33 20.08 -34.96
CA LEU A 671 20.93 21.26 -34.38
C LEU A 671 20.05 22.47 -34.71
N SER A 672 19.75 23.29 -33.71
CA SER A 672 19.05 24.56 -33.93
C SER A 672 20.03 25.68 -34.21
N SER A 673 19.60 26.67 -34.99
CA SER A 673 20.34 27.90 -35.20
C SER A 673 19.49 29.12 -34.87
N THR A 674 20.13 30.25 -34.56
CA THR A 674 19.43 31.53 -34.60
C THR A 674 18.84 31.70 -36.01
N PRO A 675 17.54 32.02 -36.14
CA PRO A 675 16.91 32.08 -37.46
C PRO A 675 17.65 33.00 -38.43
N ALA A 676 17.95 32.50 -39.63
CA ALA A 676 18.72 33.24 -40.63
C ALA A 676 18.10 33.08 -42.03
N ARG A 677 17.92 34.19 -42.75
CA ARG A 677 17.37 34.16 -44.11
C ARG A 677 18.42 33.66 -45.10
N VAL A 678 18.09 32.63 -45.87
CA VAL A 678 18.95 32.08 -46.92
C VAL A 678 18.42 32.33 -48.32
N ALA A 679 17.11 32.56 -48.48
CA ALA A 679 16.55 32.98 -49.75
C ALA A 679 15.42 33.99 -49.60
N ASP A 680 15.33 34.94 -50.54
CA ASP A 680 14.23 35.89 -50.69
C ASP A 680 14.05 36.26 -52.16
N THR A 681 13.01 35.71 -52.78
CA THR A 681 12.70 35.99 -54.19
C THR A 681 12.24 37.42 -54.45
N ARG A 682 12.00 38.25 -53.42
CA ARG A 682 11.67 39.67 -53.61
C ARG A 682 12.91 40.52 -53.82
N THR A 683 14.03 40.12 -53.22
CA THR A 683 15.30 40.85 -53.27
C THR A 683 16.35 40.13 -54.13
N GLY A 684 16.09 38.89 -54.53
CA GLY A 684 17.03 38.05 -55.26
C GLY A 684 18.05 37.33 -54.36
N LEU A 685 17.98 37.51 -53.03
CA LEU A 685 18.87 36.86 -52.08
C LEU A 685 18.80 35.33 -52.23
N GLY A 686 19.95 34.68 -52.40
CA GLY A 686 20.08 33.21 -52.44
C GLY A 686 19.49 32.51 -53.68
N VAL A 687 18.83 33.26 -54.58
CA VAL A 687 18.18 32.72 -55.78
C VAL A 687 18.53 33.48 -57.06
N GLY A 688 19.22 34.62 -56.97
CA GLY A 688 19.73 35.39 -58.12
C GLY A 688 18.65 36.06 -58.99
N SER A 689 17.38 36.03 -58.58
CA SER A 689 16.25 36.54 -59.34
C SER A 689 15.21 37.16 -58.42
N THR A 690 14.71 38.35 -58.80
CA THR A 690 13.57 39.02 -58.16
C THR A 690 12.21 38.61 -58.75
N ALA A 691 12.21 37.78 -59.81
CA ALA A 691 10.97 37.32 -60.42
C ALA A 691 10.20 36.36 -59.48
N PRO A 692 8.89 36.61 -59.25
CA PRO A 692 8.07 35.67 -58.50
C PRO A 692 7.98 34.32 -59.22
N LEU A 693 7.65 33.27 -58.47
CA LEU A 693 7.37 31.95 -59.03
C LEU A 693 5.98 31.97 -59.67
N ILE A 694 5.90 31.48 -60.90
CA ILE A 694 4.65 31.21 -61.63
C ILE A 694 4.33 29.71 -61.60
N ASP A 695 3.21 29.32 -62.18
CA ASP A 695 2.85 27.91 -62.27
C ASP A 695 3.96 27.07 -62.92
N GLY A 696 4.25 25.91 -62.33
CA GLY A 696 5.29 25.02 -62.83
C GLY A 696 6.72 25.42 -62.45
N ALA A 697 6.93 26.63 -61.92
CA ALA A 697 8.27 27.14 -61.67
C ALA A 697 8.97 26.37 -60.53
N VAL A 698 10.25 26.07 -60.74
CA VAL A 698 11.16 25.52 -59.73
C VAL A 698 12.24 26.55 -59.41
N ARG A 699 12.55 26.72 -58.13
CA ARG A 699 13.69 27.51 -57.64
C ARG A 699 14.61 26.63 -56.81
N THR A 700 15.87 26.58 -57.17
CA THR A 700 16.91 25.91 -56.38
C THR A 700 17.46 26.91 -55.36
N VAL A 701 17.57 26.48 -54.10
CA VAL A 701 18.15 27.26 -53.00
C VAL A 701 19.30 26.43 -52.42
N VAL A 702 20.53 26.94 -52.52
CA VAL A 702 21.69 26.34 -51.84
C VAL A 702 21.62 26.74 -50.37
N VAL A 703 21.56 25.74 -49.49
CA VAL A 703 21.40 25.98 -48.05
C VAL A 703 22.67 25.66 -47.28
N ALA A 704 23.37 24.59 -47.66
CA ALA A 704 24.67 24.26 -47.06
C ALA A 704 25.67 25.42 -47.24
N GLY A 705 26.36 25.80 -46.17
CA GLY A 705 27.29 26.93 -46.15
C GLY A 705 26.62 28.30 -45.98
N HIS A 706 25.29 28.38 -45.92
CA HIS A 706 24.53 29.62 -45.76
C HIS A 706 23.69 29.61 -44.48
N GLY A 707 23.36 30.78 -43.94
CA GLY A 707 22.43 30.89 -42.80
C GLY A 707 22.87 30.11 -41.55
N ASN A 708 24.18 30.00 -41.32
CA ASN A 708 24.84 29.20 -40.29
C ASN A 708 24.83 27.67 -40.50
N VAL A 709 24.26 27.18 -41.61
CA VAL A 709 24.31 25.75 -41.94
C VAL A 709 25.73 25.39 -42.39
N PRO A 710 26.34 24.32 -41.84
CA PRO A 710 27.65 23.84 -42.29
C PRO A 710 27.67 23.51 -43.80
N PRO A 711 28.82 23.70 -44.48
CA PRO A 711 28.94 23.40 -45.91
C PRO A 711 28.94 21.89 -46.23
N ALA A 712 29.19 21.03 -45.24
CA ALA A 712 29.21 19.57 -45.39
C ALA A 712 28.69 18.89 -44.11
N GLY A 713 28.40 17.58 -44.19
CA GLY A 713 27.94 16.79 -43.04
C GLY A 713 26.51 17.06 -42.62
N VAL A 714 25.67 17.62 -43.50
CA VAL A 714 24.25 17.92 -43.26
C VAL A 714 23.38 17.02 -44.14
N ALA A 715 22.46 16.29 -43.51
CA ALA A 715 21.52 15.40 -44.20
C ALA A 715 20.20 16.12 -44.57
N ALA A 716 19.76 17.06 -43.73
CA ALA A 716 18.51 17.79 -43.94
C ALA A 716 18.55 19.16 -43.25
N VAL A 717 17.62 20.04 -43.62
CA VAL A 717 17.47 21.36 -43.01
C VAL A 717 16.05 21.56 -42.47
N VAL A 718 15.95 22.29 -41.36
CA VAL A 718 14.70 22.77 -40.78
C VAL A 718 14.57 24.23 -41.18
N VAL A 719 13.65 24.53 -42.09
CA VAL A 719 13.46 25.86 -42.68
C VAL A 719 12.03 26.32 -42.54
N ASN A 720 11.82 27.59 -42.26
CA ASN A 720 10.52 28.23 -42.38
C ASN A 720 10.36 28.76 -43.81
N VAL A 721 9.44 28.17 -44.56
CA VAL A 721 9.13 28.59 -45.94
C VAL A 721 7.93 29.53 -45.88
N THR A 722 8.13 30.78 -46.28
CA THR A 722 7.09 31.81 -46.27
C THR A 722 6.73 32.22 -47.69
N THR A 723 5.46 32.07 -48.07
CA THR A 723 4.92 32.61 -49.32
C THR A 723 4.33 33.99 -49.08
N THR A 724 4.55 34.94 -49.99
CA THR A 724 4.03 36.32 -49.89
C THR A 724 3.80 36.93 -51.28
N GLY A 725 3.02 38.00 -51.35
CA GLY A 725 2.74 38.69 -52.61
C GLY A 725 2.03 37.82 -53.66
N ALA A 726 1.26 36.82 -53.20
CA ALA A 726 0.55 35.92 -54.11
C ALA A 726 -0.55 36.67 -54.88
N THR A 727 -0.60 36.50 -56.20
CA THR A 727 -1.66 37.03 -57.07
C THR A 727 -2.71 35.98 -57.43
N GLY A 728 -2.35 34.69 -57.29
CA GLY A 728 -3.22 33.53 -57.45
C GLY A 728 -3.22 32.65 -56.20
N SER A 729 -4.17 31.70 -56.14
CA SER A 729 -4.13 30.64 -55.12
C SER A 729 -3.19 29.53 -55.56
N GLY A 730 -2.55 28.86 -54.62
CA GLY A 730 -1.58 27.83 -54.96
C GLY A 730 -0.89 27.19 -53.77
N TYR A 731 0.18 26.46 -54.06
CA TYR A 731 1.02 25.83 -53.06
C TYR A 731 2.51 25.77 -53.46
N VAL A 732 3.35 25.63 -52.44
CA VAL A 732 4.78 25.37 -52.59
C VAL A 732 5.12 23.98 -52.04
N THR A 733 5.89 23.22 -52.81
CA THR A 733 6.50 21.95 -52.42
C THR A 733 8.01 22.12 -52.33
N ALA A 734 8.59 21.79 -51.17
CA ALA A 734 10.02 21.79 -50.91
C ALA A 734 10.54 20.34 -50.88
N TYR A 735 11.62 20.07 -51.61
CA TYR A 735 12.21 18.74 -51.72
C TYR A 735 13.71 18.81 -51.99
N ALA A 736 14.42 17.69 -51.82
CA ALA A 736 15.84 17.60 -52.08
C ALA A 736 16.14 17.92 -53.55
N ALA A 737 17.14 18.77 -53.81
CA ALA A 737 17.51 19.11 -55.18
C ALA A 737 17.94 17.86 -55.98
N GLY A 738 17.35 17.68 -57.16
CA GLY A 738 17.61 16.53 -58.03
C GLY A 738 16.80 15.27 -57.69
N ALA A 739 15.98 15.29 -56.64
CA ALA A 739 15.02 14.22 -56.37
C ALA A 739 13.73 14.40 -57.20
N SER A 740 12.96 13.32 -57.36
CA SER A 740 11.61 13.40 -57.90
C SER A 740 10.71 14.23 -56.98
N ARG A 741 9.93 15.16 -57.56
CA ARG A 741 9.01 16.00 -56.80
C ARG A 741 7.94 15.14 -56.10
N PRO A 742 7.76 15.26 -54.76
CA PRO A 742 6.68 14.59 -54.04
C PRO A 742 5.34 15.30 -54.25
N ASP A 743 4.23 14.60 -54.00
CA ASP A 743 2.87 15.16 -54.04
C ASP A 743 2.52 15.99 -52.78
N ALA A 744 3.43 16.06 -51.81
CA ALA A 744 3.24 16.81 -50.58
C ALA A 744 3.24 18.33 -50.85
N ALA A 745 2.31 19.05 -50.22
CA ALA A 745 2.26 20.51 -50.27
C ALA A 745 2.67 21.11 -48.93
N ASN A 746 3.81 21.80 -48.88
CA ASN A 746 4.33 22.35 -47.63
C ASN A 746 3.64 23.65 -47.24
N VAL A 747 3.39 24.55 -48.18
CA VAL A 747 2.73 25.84 -47.91
C VAL A 747 1.57 26.00 -48.87
N GLN A 748 0.38 26.29 -48.35
CA GLN A 748 -0.81 26.62 -49.13
C GLN A 748 -1.12 28.10 -48.98
N PHE A 749 -1.40 28.80 -50.08
CA PHE A 749 -1.62 30.25 -50.06
C PHE A 749 -2.76 30.68 -50.98
N ALA A 750 -3.32 31.85 -50.65
CA ALA A 750 -4.35 32.53 -51.42
C ALA A 750 -3.88 33.95 -51.79
N PRO A 751 -4.52 34.64 -52.76
CA PRO A 751 -4.15 35.98 -53.15
C PRO A 751 -4.06 36.95 -51.97
N GLY A 752 -3.01 37.78 -51.95
CA GLY A 752 -2.77 38.79 -50.92
C GLY A 752 -2.46 38.25 -49.51
N THR A 753 -2.20 36.94 -49.36
CA THR A 753 -1.79 36.35 -48.08
C THR A 753 -0.27 36.27 -47.95
N THR A 754 0.20 36.32 -46.70
CA THR A 754 1.57 35.93 -46.33
C THR A 754 1.45 34.75 -45.38
N VAL A 755 1.98 33.59 -45.77
CA VAL A 755 1.78 32.32 -45.05
C VAL A 755 3.12 31.61 -44.86
N PRO A 756 3.57 31.42 -43.60
CA PRO A 756 4.70 30.57 -43.28
C PRO A 756 4.26 29.13 -42.95
N ASN A 757 5.12 28.15 -43.23
CA ASN A 757 5.09 26.85 -42.58
C ASN A 757 6.52 26.37 -42.31
N LEU A 758 6.77 25.76 -41.16
CA LEU A 758 8.03 25.08 -40.90
C LEU A 758 8.12 23.81 -41.76
N VAL A 759 9.30 23.52 -42.29
CA VAL A 759 9.54 22.41 -43.19
C VAL A 759 10.84 21.71 -42.80
N LEU A 760 10.77 20.39 -42.62
CA LEU A 760 11.92 19.51 -42.54
C LEU A 760 12.15 18.91 -43.94
N VAL A 761 13.27 19.23 -44.57
CA VAL A 761 13.55 18.85 -45.97
C VAL A 761 14.97 18.28 -46.11
N PRO A 762 15.14 17.10 -46.74
CA PRO A 762 16.47 16.57 -47.03
C PRO A 762 17.25 17.46 -48.00
N LEU A 763 18.57 17.50 -47.86
CA LEU A 763 19.45 18.19 -48.82
C LEU A 763 19.77 17.27 -50.01
N GLY A 764 19.70 17.82 -51.22
CA GLY A 764 20.14 17.15 -52.44
C GLY A 764 21.64 17.32 -52.70
N ALA A 765 22.08 16.89 -53.88
CA ALA A 765 23.46 17.11 -54.33
C ALA A 765 23.81 18.61 -54.30
N GLY A 766 25.03 18.94 -53.85
CA GLY A 766 25.47 20.33 -53.67
C GLY A 766 24.84 21.06 -52.48
N GLY A 767 24.17 20.35 -51.56
CA GLY A 767 23.64 20.95 -50.33
C GLY A 767 22.44 21.88 -50.56
N ALA A 768 21.65 21.60 -51.59
CA ALA A 768 20.55 22.44 -52.04
C ALA A 768 19.17 21.78 -51.87
N ILE A 769 18.15 22.63 -51.81
CA ILE A 769 16.73 22.25 -51.88
C ILE A 769 16.10 22.85 -53.14
N GLN A 770 15.01 22.25 -53.60
CA GLN A 770 14.17 22.77 -54.68
C GLN A 770 12.79 23.17 -54.13
N LEU A 771 12.31 24.33 -54.58
CA LEU A 771 11.00 24.88 -54.29
C LEU A 771 10.18 24.90 -55.57
N TYR A 772 9.18 24.04 -55.66
CA TYR A 772 8.21 24.01 -56.75
C TYR A 772 6.98 24.83 -56.38
N ALA A 773 6.48 25.67 -57.30
CA ALA A 773 5.21 26.36 -57.14
C ALA A 773 4.16 25.84 -58.13
N HIS A 774 2.97 25.54 -57.60
CA HIS A 774 1.74 25.41 -58.41
C HIS A 774 0.81 26.56 -58.03
N THR A 775 0.40 27.38 -59.00
CA THR A 775 -0.39 28.58 -58.69
C THR A 775 -1.18 29.07 -59.91
N SER A 776 -2.36 29.61 -59.68
CA SER A 776 -3.15 30.27 -60.74
C SER A 776 -2.67 31.69 -61.09
N GLY A 777 -1.51 32.10 -60.57
CA GLY A 777 -0.92 33.43 -60.76
C GLY A 777 0.58 33.41 -60.48
N SER A 778 1.05 34.26 -59.58
CA SER A 778 2.45 34.34 -59.17
C SER A 778 2.59 34.42 -57.65
N VAL A 779 3.74 34.04 -57.10
CA VAL A 779 4.02 34.10 -55.65
C VAL A 779 5.51 34.34 -55.37
N HIS A 780 5.83 35.10 -54.34
CA HIS A 780 7.19 35.17 -53.80
C HIS A 780 7.37 34.17 -52.67
N VAL A 781 8.56 33.58 -52.59
CA VAL A 781 8.99 32.70 -51.51
C VAL A 781 10.18 33.30 -50.77
N VAL A 782 10.17 33.14 -49.45
CA VAL A 782 11.24 33.48 -48.51
C VAL A 782 11.58 32.22 -47.71
N VAL A 783 12.86 31.95 -47.50
CA VAL A 783 13.35 30.78 -46.75
C VAL A 783 14.25 31.26 -45.62
N ASP A 784 13.82 30.99 -44.39
CA ASP A 784 14.60 31.25 -43.17
C ASP A 784 15.00 29.91 -42.53
N VAL A 785 16.29 29.67 -42.30
CA VAL A 785 16.81 28.49 -41.61
C VAL A 785 16.54 28.61 -40.12
N ALA A 786 15.99 27.56 -39.51
CA ALA A 786 15.82 27.41 -38.06
C ALA A 786 16.75 26.34 -37.44
N GLY A 787 17.31 25.47 -38.27
CA GLY A 787 18.25 24.43 -37.85
C GLY A 787 18.59 23.44 -38.98
N TRP A 788 19.35 22.40 -38.66
CA TRP A 788 19.73 21.34 -39.59
C TRP A 788 19.93 19.99 -38.91
N VAL A 789 19.89 18.91 -39.67
CA VAL A 789 20.12 17.53 -39.21
C VAL A 789 21.49 17.06 -39.73
N LEU A 790 22.37 16.61 -38.83
CA LEU A 790 23.71 16.10 -39.20
C LEU A 790 23.62 14.77 -39.95
N GLY A 791 24.51 14.56 -40.93
CA GLY A 791 24.69 13.29 -41.65
C GLY A 791 25.84 12.44 -41.11
N GLY A 792 25.81 11.13 -41.35
CA GLY A 792 26.85 10.16 -40.94
C GLY A 792 26.39 9.11 -39.92
N THR A 793 27.34 8.32 -39.40
CA THR A 793 27.14 7.38 -38.28
C THR A 793 27.51 8.06 -36.98
N PRO A 794 26.78 7.82 -35.90
CA PRO A 794 26.75 8.83 -34.88
C PRO A 794 27.67 8.34 -33.66
N SER A 795 28.29 9.22 -32.80
CA SER A 795 29.27 9.03 -31.67
C SER A 795 28.98 9.57 -30.20
N THR A 796 27.91 10.34 -29.88
CA THR A 796 27.44 10.85 -28.53
C THR A 796 25.90 11.09 -28.44
N PRO A 797 25.24 11.15 -27.27
CA PRO A 797 23.77 11.28 -27.20
C PRO A 797 23.20 12.63 -27.72
N GLY A 798 22.20 12.62 -28.62
CA GLY A 798 21.35 13.78 -28.94
C GLY A 798 20.41 13.64 -30.17
N ALA A 799 19.27 14.37 -30.17
CA ALA A 799 18.73 15.11 -31.34
C ALA A 799 17.42 15.87 -31.04
N THR A 800 16.31 15.19 -30.75
CA THR A 800 14.97 15.83 -30.64
C THR A 800 14.04 14.96 -29.80
N LEU A 801 13.44 15.55 -28.78
CA LEU A 801 12.53 14.91 -27.85
C LEU A 801 11.13 15.44 -28.10
N ALA A 802 10.22 14.58 -28.54
CA ALA A 802 8.80 14.91 -28.55
C ALA A 802 8.23 14.71 -27.14
N SER A 803 7.35 15.62 -26.72
CA SER A 803 6.69 15.55 -25.42
C SER A 803 5.18 15.52 -25.57
N THR A 804 4.47 15.15 -24.50
CA THR A 804 3.05 15.41 -24.41
C THR A 804 2.83 16.93 -24.43
N GLN A 805 2.09 17.42 -25.42
CA GLN A 805 1.90 18.85 -25.66
C GLN A 805 1.37 19.54 -24.39
N SER A 806 2.05 20.61 -23.96
CA SER A 806 1.66 21.34 -22.75
C SER A 806 1.75 22.85 -22.92
N ARG A 807 0.81 23.57 -22.30
CA ARG A 807 0.75 25.03 -22.36
C ARG A 807 1.92 25.62 -21.60
N LEU A 808 2.71 26.46 -22.27
CA LEU A 808 3.74 27.28 -21.64
C LEU A 808 3.22 28.69 -21.38
N VAL A 809 2.62 29.31 -22.40
CA VAL A 809 2.13 30.69 -22.33
C VAL A 809 0.74 30.84 -22.92
N ASP A 810 -0.11 31.60 -22.24
CA ASP A 810 -1.35 32.13 -22.78
C ASP A 810 -1.55 33.58 -22.31
N THR A 811 -1.26 34.53 -23.20
CA THR A 811 -1.33 35.97 -22.86
C THR A 811 -2.75 36.43 -22.54
N ARG A 812 -3.77 35.69 -23.00
CA ARG A 812 -5.20 35.99 -22.78
C ARG A 812 -5.61 35.79 -21.33
N TYR A 813 -4.90 34.92 -20.61
CA TYR A 813 -5.22 34.51 -19.25
C TYR A 813 -4.05 34.69 -18.27
N GLY A 814 -2.93 35.26 -18.71
CA GLY A 814 -1.74 35.47 -17.86
C GLY A 814 -1.07 34.16 -17.45
N VAL A 815 -1.17 33.12 -18.28
CA VAL A 815 -0.47 31.86 -18.04
C VAL A 815 0.98 32.02 -18.47
N GLY A 816 1.91 31.79 -17.55
CA GLY A 816 3.35 31.78 -17.80
C GLY A 816 4.02 33.16 -17.95
N VAL A 817 3.25 34.20 -18.22
CA VAL A 817 3.66 35.62 -18.37
C VAL A 817 2.58 36.53 -17.80
N THR A 818 2.91 37.81 -17.58
CA THR A 818 1.93 38.82 -17.15
C THR A 818 0.75 38.90 -18.13
N LEU A 819 -0.47 38.95 -17.60
CA LEU A 819 -1.70 39.07 -18.38
C LEU A 819 -1.67 40.30 -19.29
N GLY A 820 -2.01 40.10 -20.58
CA GLY A 820 -2.15 41.17 -21.56
C GLY A 820 -1.54 40.85 -22.93
N ALA A 821 -2.17 41.36 -23.98
CA ALA A 821 -1.71 41.19 -25.35
C ALA A 821 -0.31 41.82 -25.56
N VAL A 822 0.49 41.20 -26.43
CA VAL A 822 1.82 41.69 -26.81
C VAL A 822 1.64 42.97 -27.62
N ARG A 823 2.17 44.10 -27.11
CA ARG A 823 2.03 45.40 -27.75
C ARG A 823 2.86 45.50 -29.03
N SER A 824 2.48 46.45 -29.88
CA SER A 824 3.21 46.80 -31.10
C SER A 824 4.68 47.08 -30.81
N GLY A 825 5.57 46.44 -31.55
CA GLY A 825 7.00 46.69 -31.46
C GLY A 825 7.67 46.19 -30.17
N THR A 826 6.98 45.44 -29.31
CA THR A 826 7.57 44.92 -28.07
C THR A 826 7.86 43.42 -28.13
N SER A 827 8.70 42.94 -27.21
CA SER A 827 8.95 41.52 -26.99
C SER A 827 8.51 41.08 -25.60
N VAL A 828 8.09 39.82 -25.48
CA VAL A 828 7.87 39.13 -24.20
C VAL A 828 8.94 38.04 -24.06
N SER A 829 9.58 37.99 -22.89
CA SER A 829 10.51 36.92 -22.54
C SER A 829 9.74 35.73 -21.96
N LEU A 830 9.94 34.56 -22.55
CA LEU A 830 9.29 33.30 -22.20
C LEU A 830 10.33 32.40 -21.53
N PRO A 831 10.29 32.22 -20.19
CA PRO A 831 11.14 31.23 -19.54
C PRO A 831 10.74 29.83 -20.01
N VAL A 832 11.70 29.05 -20.49
CA VAL A 832 11.44 27.71 -21.05
C VAL A 832 12.08 26.60 -20.23
N LEU A 833 13.27 26.80 -19.67
CA LEU A 833 13.94 25.75 -18.88
C LEU A 833 13.19 25.48 -17.57
N GLY A 834 13.05 24.19 -17.24
CA GLY A 834 12.37 23.73 -16.02
C GLY A 834 10.85 23.95 -16.04
N ARG A 835 10.25 24.24 -17.20
CA ARG A 835 8.82 24.53 -17.35
C ARG A 835 8.17 23.63 -18.40
N SER A 836 6.89 23.29 -18.18
CA SER A 836 6.05 22.61 -19.19
C SER A 836 6.73 21.35 -19.78
N GLY A 837 7.40 20.57 -18.92
CA GLY A 837 8.12 19.34 -19.28
C GLY A 837 9.54 19.53 -19.83
N VAL A 838 9.98 20.76 -20.10
CA VAL A 838 11.35 21.05 -20.54
C VAL A 838 12.32 20.96 -19.36
N PRO A 839 13.47 20.28 -19.48
CA PRO A 839 14.47 20.19 -18.42
C PRO A 839 15.04 21.54 -18.00
N ALA A 840 15.51 21.64 -16.75
CA ALA A 840 16.13 22.85 -16.22
C ALA A 840 17.52 23.15 -16.82
N SER A 841 18.17 22.16 -17.44
CA SER A 841 19.50 22.27 -18.04
C SER A 841 19.67 21.25 -19.19
N GLY A 842 20.77 21.37 -19.96
CA GLY A 842 21.08 20.44 -21.05
C GLY A 842 20.19 20.57 -22.29
N VAL A 843 19.43 21.67 -22.41
CA VAL A 843 18.56 21.97 -23.55
C VAL A 843 19.21 23.03 -24.42
N ASP A 844 19.36 22.72 -25.71
CA ASP A 844 19.89 23.66 -26.71
C ASP A 844 18.78 24.44 -27.42
N ALA A 845 17.66 23.79 -27.71
CA ALA A 845 16.52 24.39 -28.38
C ALA A 845 15.20 23.85 -27.84
N VAL A 846 14.12 24.61 -28.03
CA VAL A 846 12.76 24.15 -27.79
C VAL A 846 11.98 24.08 -29.09
N VAL A 847 11.05 23.12 -29.16
CA VAL A 847 10.08 22.97 -30.24
C VAL A 847 8.71 23.41 -29.71
N LEU A 848 8.21 24.50 -30.27
CA LEU A 848 7.02 25.20 -29.81
C LEU A 848 5.97 25.24 -30.91
N ASN A 849 4.70 25.01 -30.57
CA ASN A 849 3.61 25.45 -31.44
C ASN A 849 3.15 26.84 -30.98
N VAL A 850 3.33 27.85 -31.84
CA VAL A 850 3.04 29.25 -31.53
C VAL A 850 1.81 29.69 -32.29
N THR A 851 0.78 30.12 -31.56
CA THR A 851 -0.48 30.59 -32.12
C THR A 851 -0.66 32.08 -31.85
N ALA A 852 -0.81 32.87 -32.92
CA ALA A 852 -1.28 34.24 -32.84
C ALA A 852 -2.82 34.27 -32.86
N THR A 853 -3.42 35.02 -31.95
CA THR A 853 -4.88 35.17 -31.81
C THR A 853 -5.24 36.60 -31.43
N ARG A 854 -6.49 37.02 -31.69
CA ARG A 854 -7.03 38.35 -31.30
C ARG A 854 -6.16 39.53 -31.73
N GLY A 855 -5.42 39.41 -32.83
CA GLY A 855 -4.63 40.50 -33.40
C GLY A 855 -5.54 41.68 -33.78
N THR A 856 -5.13 42.91 -33.48
CA THR A 856 -5.88 44.12 -33.85
C THR A 856 -5.51 44.65 -35.23
N THR A 857 -4.32 44.32 -35.72
CA THR A 857 -3.84 44.68 -37.07
C THR A 857 -3.11 43.48 -37.70
N SER A 858 -2.92 43.49 -39.03
CA SER A 858 -2.08 42.49 -39.68
C SER A 858 -0.61 42.64 -39.24
N GLY A 859 0.10 41.53 -39.09
CA GLY A 859 1.53 41.54 -38.83
C GLY A 859 2.11 40.15 -38.62
N TYR A 860 3.16 40.07 -37.81
CA TYR A 860 3.87 38.83 -37.58
C TYR A 860 4.44 38.72 -36.17
N LEU A 861 4.69 37.48 -35.76
CA LEU A 861 5.47 37.14 -34.57
C LEU A 861 6.86 36.62 -34.98
N THR A 862 7.89 37.08 -34.29
CA THR A 862 9.25 36.54 -34.38
C THR A 862 9.64 35.91 -33.04
N VAL A 863 10.11 34.68 -33.08
CA VAL A 863 10.53 33.90 -31.92
C VAL A 863 12.03 33.62 -32.04
N TYR A 864 12.79 33.99 -31.03
CA TYR A 864 14.26 33.98 -31.09
C TYR A 864 14.88 33.76 -29.70
N PRO A 865 16.17 33.37 -29.61
CA PRO A 865 16.80 33.08 -28.33
C PRO A 865 16.82 34.30 -27.41
N GLY A 866 16.51 34.09 -26.12
CA GLY A 866 16.54 35.13 -25.09
C GLY A 866 17.91 35.80 -24.99
N GLY A 867 17.92 37.12 -24.83
CA GLY A 867 19.16 37.90 -24.72
C GLY A 867 20.00 38.01 -26.00
N ARG A 868 19.49 37.54 -27.15
CA ARG A 868 20.14 37.73 -28.47
C ARG A 868 19.43 38.82 -29.29
N PRO A 869 20.12 39.44 -30.26
CA PRO A 869 19.50 40.36 -31.20
C PRO A 869 18.37 39.68 -31.98
N ARG A 870 17.28 40.42 -32.23
CA ARG A 870 16.14 39.94 -33.01
C ARG A 870 16.54 39.67 -34.47
N PRO A 871 16.28 38.47 -35.02
CA PRO A 871 16.50 38.19 -36.44
C PRO A 871 15.41 38.83 -37.32
N LEU A 872 15.62 38.82 -38.64
CA LEU A 872 14.64 39.30 -39.63
C LEU A 872 13.55 38.28 -39.97
N ALA A 873 13.65 37.06 -39.42
CA ALA A 873 12.70 35.98 -39.67
C ALA A 873 11.32 36.27 -39.05
N SER A 874 10.26 35.87 -39.74
CA SER A 874 8.90 35.86 -39.19
C SER A 874 8.42 34.41 -39.05
N ASN A 875 7.97 34.03 -37.86
CA ASN A 875 7.53 32.66 -37.57
C ASN A 875 6.02 32.49 -37.78
N VAL A 876 5.21 33.47 -37.38
CA VAL A 876 3.75 33.41 -37.53
C VAL A 876 3.29 34.70 -38.18
N ASN A 877 2.58 34.62 -39.30
CA ASN A 877 1.99 35.79 -39.96
C ASN A 877 0.47 35.74 -39.79
N PHE A 878 -0.13 36.84 -39.31
CA PHE A 878 -1.54 36.87 -38.94
C PHE A 878 -2.23 38.12 -39.48
N ARG A 879 -3.55 38.00 -39.66
CA ARG A 879 -4.48 39.10 -39.96
C ARG A 879 -5.31 39.43 -38.71
N PRO A 880 -5.99 40.60 -38.66
CA PRO A 880 -6.84 40.95 -37.54
C PRO A 880 -7.88 39.86 -37.25
N GLN A 881 -8.07 39.55 -35.96
CA GLN A 881 -9.07 38.59 -35.49
C GLN A 881 -8.96 37.17 -36.11
N THR A 882 -7.78 36.77 -36.57
CA THR A 882 -7.50 35.39 -37.02
C THR A 882 -6.75 34.59 -35.97
N ASN A 883 -6.93 33.27 -36.00
CA ASN A 883 -6.13 32.31 -35.23
C ASN A 883 -5.20 31.59 -36.19
N VAL A 884 -3.90 31.79 -36.06
CA VAL A 884 -2.90 31.18 -36.94
C VAL A 884 -1.80 30.58 -36.09
N ALA A 885 -1.49 29.30 -36.33
CA ALA A 885 -0.44 28.57 -35.64
C ALA A 885 0.67 28.19 -36.63
N ASN A 886 1.92 28.18 -36.15
CA ASN A 886 3.05 27.57 -36.85
C ASN A 886 3.97 26.89 -35.84
N LEU A 887 4.59 25.78 -36.25
CA LEU A 887 5.64 25.13 -35.47
C LEU A 887 6.93 25.96 -35.52
N VAL A 888 7.64 26.05 -34.40
CA VAL A 888 8.85 26.84 -34.25
C VAL A 888 9.92 26.02 -33.54
N VAL A 889 11.10 25.91 -34.15
CA VAL A 889 12.32 25.44 -33.49
C VAL A 889 13.19 26.65 -33.19
N VAL A 890 13.57 26.84 -31.93
CA VAL A 890 14.33 28.02 -31.50
C VAL A 890 15.34 27.67 -30.42
N PRO A 891 16.62 28.12 -30.55
CA PRO A 891 17.60 27.94 -29.49
C PRO A 891 17.18 28.62 -28.19
N VAL A 892 17.57 28.05 -27.06
CA VAL A 892 17.36 28.64 -25.74
C VAL A 892 18.46 29.66 -25.47
N GLY A 893 18.08 30.85 -25.01
CA GLY A 893 19.02 31.89 -24.60
C GLY A 893 19.88 31.45 -23.41
N ALA A 894 21.03 32.09 -23.19
CA ALA A 894 21.91 31.78 -22.07
C ALA A 894 21.23 31.97 -20.69
N ASN A 895 20.17 32.78 -20.64
CA ASN A 895 19.32 33.02 -19.49
C ASN A 895 18.17 32.00 -19.35
N GLY A 896 18.13 30.93 -20.16
CA GLY A 896 17.08 29.93 -20.12
C GLY A 896 15.74 30.38 -20.72
N THR A 897 15.72 31.46 -21.52
CA THR A 897 14.49 32.02 -22.09
C THR A 897 14.50 32.08 -23.61
N VAL A 898 13.31 32.24 -24.18
CA VAL A 898 13.05 32.56 -25.58
C VAL A 898 12.30 33.89 -25.62
N SER A 899 12.57 34.74 -26.61
CA SER A 899 11.87 36.00 -26.82
C SER A 899 10.80 35.86 -27.91
N LEU A 900 9.63 36.44 -27.70
CA LEU A 900 8.54 36.54 -28.69
C LEU A 900 8.26 38.01 -28.96
N TYR A 901 8.53 38.46 -30.19
CA TYR A 901 8.36 39.83 -30.66
C TYR A 901 7.09 39.98 -31.50
N ASN A 902 6.34 41.06 -31.29
CA ASN A 902 5.21 41.46 -32.13
C ASN A 902 5.63 42.56 -33.13
N GLY A 903 5.64 42.21 -34.41
CA GLY A 903 5.94 43.11 -35.53
C GLY A 903 4.72 43.78 -36.17
N SER A 904 3.52 43.64 -35.60
CA SER A 904 2.33 44.35 -36.08
C SER A 904 2.25 45.78 -35.51
N PRO A 905 1.61 46.73 -36.21
CA PRO A 905 1.32 48.07 -35.67
C PRO A 905 0.38 48.07 -34.45
N GLY A 906 -0.35 46.98 -34.22
CA GLY A 906 -1.32 46.80 -33.14
C GLY A 906 -0.87 45.79 -32.09
N SER A 907 -1.80 45.29 -31.29
CA SER A 907 -1.56 44.25 -30.30
C SER A 907 -1.99 42.88 -30.80
N VAL A 908 -1.41 41.83 -30.23
CA VAL A 908 -1.75 40.44 -30.53
C VAL A 908 -1.61 39.56 -29.29
N ASP A 909 -2.52 38.62 -29.11
CA ASP A 909 -2.39 37.59 -28.10
C ASP A 909 -1.59 36.40 -28.66
N ALA A 910 -0.74 35.83 -27.81
CA ALA A 910 0.07 34.67 -28.14
C ALA A 910 -0.26 33.50 -27.22
N VAL A 911 -0.40 32.34 -27.84
CA VAL A 911 -0.56 31.04 -27.21
C VAL A 911 0.63 30.19 -27.61
N VAL A 912 1.39 29.68 -26.63
CA VAL A 912 2.62 28.91 -26.86
C VAL A 912 2.52 27.59 -26.14
N ASP A 913 2.57 26.50 -26.91
CA ASP A 913 2.57 25.13 -26.42
C ASP A 913 3.94 24.49 -26.67
N VAL A 914 4.52 23.84 -25.66
CA VAL A 914 5.72 23.02 -25.81
C VAL A 914 5.31 21.68 -26.41
N VAL A 915 5.94 21.30 -27.52
CA VAL A 915 5.72 19.99 -28.16
C VAL A 915 6.99 19.12 -28.14
N GLY A 916 8.13 19.71 -27.77
CA GLY A 916 9.40 19.00 -27.66
C GLY A 916 10.59 19.91 -27.38
N TRP A 917 11.79 19.35 -27.31
CA TRP A 917 13.05 20.09 -27.18
C TRP A 917 14.24 19.33 -27.77
N ILE A 918 15.33 20.04 -28.00
CA ILE A 918 16.61 19.56 -28.56
C ILE A 918 17.65 19.64 -27.45
N ARG A 919 18.43 18.57 -27.26
CA ARG A 919 19.47 18.48 -26.22
C ARG A 919 20.79 19.08 -26.72
N ARG A 920 21.60 19.60 -25.79
CA ARG A 920 23.03 19.91 -26.00
C ARG A 920 23.86 18.70 -26.37
#